data_AF-A0A0G4I0K2-F1
#
_entry.id   AF-A0A0G4I0K2-F1
#
_cell.length_a   1.000
_cell.length_b   1.000
_cell.length_c   1.000
_cell.angle_alpha   90.00
_cell.angle_beta   90.00
_cell.angle_gamma   90.00
#
_symmetry.space_group_name_H-M   'P 1'
#
loop_
_entity.id
_entity.type
_entity.pdbx_description
1 polymer ?
#
loop_
_entity_poly.entity_id
_entity_poly.type
_entity_poly.pdbx_seq_one_letter_code
_entity_poly.pdbx_strand_id
1 'polypeptide(L)'
;MSQPAARNHGFAPGAELRPHGAGDQIVQPVDAALSAAFGHTLPTAEHISALCSKREGFGLGCVLLHFMRTRRSCLPLGALDLSEFSLGARKLKFLLSSLSSGPSPLETLTCGPGVCTPSSLPVLAAFLKRGAGGGGGGSVTCLKTIIAHNCCLNDSVLFFQSLPPSLESLDLRENRLHSPSMESLGSVLSARWIPTLLSLDLSDNPLGPFGVRALAKGLCAPLQSLRLASTDARKEGVEALAEVLKANKVSSLQTLDLAENEMRAGGFKPDWGLRGRLTVCPLPSAAAVVGAGRFPKLRVLNLAGNHMYSQEAAAFANALGEGGASHLEALDLSENGWPNVGEDGKMDGEGGAIQSLANAVSAGRVSHLSRLRLNKFFDLPNDSVRSLFQAMADGKTPDLRTIEVRLFDERDGVRFDEAVDAFALMVREGGTPQIEQIRLDFYHVDIRSAPMSSLGRALGSGRVSSLRQLKLEWFCRGDDENPEGGVVGLAEGLGGGGMPLLEDLDLDVSFGDDEEGGEGGAELGEVLSTGKAPSLRRVRLGWPATQLLSTLCEGLCVGSSPPPMMRLEMDLKDVYGNSEIPLSRLAQAIRSGRLSYLQKLSSESWHNVFRHLERSAGELGGALTHSGACMGFLEEVSITFLQKPTNDAFFGALHQGPGRLPSLRTLGTLGWHCPPASCVAPLITRGKVPSLSEVNLNLSEANIQGIQAVAMSLGSPHAASLRKMEVRFGHLAQADRPYEAATVATFCVSLASPHLTKLQSLLVSSIEDVSAVLSLCAGLESGNLSSLSELTLNDVCLETQAGALSAALDAEKLPRLSSLKLTHCSLTDEGLQALTDAWKSRQSPPLQHLGLNMNNLSDGGARTLADLLGSRKIPSLCRVNLVGNHIEGVAREMLNTAFPEFVSWIRD
;
A
#
# COMPACT_ATOMS: atom_id res chain seq x y z
N MET A 1 -41.56 -40.07 16.16
CA MET A 1 -42.95 -40.54 16.00
C MET A 1 -43.87 -39.37 16.31
N SER A 2 -44.12 -38.49 15.35
CA SER A 2 -45.22 -38.58 14.36
C SER A 2 -46.60 -38.48 15.03
N GLN A 3 -47.25 -37.32 14.90
CA GLN A 3 -48.66 -37.27 14.53
C GLN A 3 -49.02 -35.93 13.85
N PRO A 4 -49.99 -35.94 12.92
CA PRO A 4 -50.12 -34.91 11.88
C PRO A 4 -51.45 -34.13 11.97
N ALA A 5 -51.65 -33.30 10.95
CA ALA A 5 -52.62 -32.23 10.80
C ALA A 5 -54.06 -32.62 10.37
N ALA A 6 -54.95 -31.65 10.65
CA ALA A 6 -56.01 -31.10 9.80
C ALA A 6 -57.34 -31.85 9.53
N ARG A 7 -58.46 -31.16 9.84
CA ARG A 7 -59.58 -30.75 8.93
C ARG A 7 -60.66 -30.02 9.77
N ASN A 8 -60.97 -28.73 9.58
CA ASN A 8 -61.74 -28.00 8.55
C ASN A 8 -63.28 -27.96 8.73
N HIS A 9 -63.86 -26.78 8.41
CA HIS A 9 -65.28 -26.33 8.32
C HIS A 9 -65.88 -25.65 9.58
N GLY A 10 -66.58 -24.51 9.53
CA GLY A 10 -67.02 -23.62 8.44
C GLY A 10 -67.94 -22.48 8.95
N PHE A 11 -67.88 -21.33 8.27
CA PHE A 11 -68.90 -20.26 8.03
C PHE A 11 -69.81 -19.64 9.14
N ALA A 12 -69.52 -18.35 9.43
CA ALA A 12 -70.30 -17.08 9.58
C ALA A 12 -71.87 -17.05 9.64
N PRO A 13 -72.58 -15.89 9.88
CA PRO A 13 -72.16 -14.50 10.20
C PRO A 13 -73.01 -13.76 11.29
N GLY A 14 -72.64 -12.50 11.61
CA GLY A 14 -73.62 -11.40 11.84
C GLY A 14 -73.57 -10.59 13.15
N ALA A 15 -73.19 -9.30 13.02
CA ALA A 15 -73.58 -8.09 13.81
C ALA A 15 -73.36 -8.12 15.34
N GLU A 16 -72.87 -7.10 16.04
CA GLU A 16 -72.70 -5.65 15.86
C GLU A 16 -71.82 -5.21 17.05
N LEU A 17 -70.99 -4.17 16.92
CA LEU A 17 -70.72 -3.17 17.98
C LEU A 17 -69.74 -2.11 17.44
N ARG A 18 -70.20 -0.86 17.39
CA ARG A 18 -69.42 0.33 17.04
C ARG A 18 -68.44 0.71 18.16
N PRO A 19 -67.35 1.42 17.84
CA PRO A 19 -66.28 1.76 18.77
C PRO A 19 -66.52 3.09 19.48
N HIS A 20 -66.08 3.20 20.74
CA HIS A 20 -65.81 4.48 21.38
C HIS A 20 -64.49 4.43 22.16
N GLY A 21 -63.61 5.41 21.87
CA GLY A 21 -62.62 5.89 22.83
C GLY A 21 -61.16 5.54 22.58
N ALA A 22 -60.67 5.55 21.33
CA ALA A 22 -59.23 5.67 21.09
C ALA A 22 -58.81 7.13 21.34
N GLY A 23 -57.96 7.34 22.36
CA GLY A 23 -57.18 8.56 22.46
C GLY A 23 -56.20 8.60 21.29
N ASP A 24 -56.49 9.48 20.33
CA ASP A 24 -55.66 9.81 19.19
C ASP A 24 -54.23 10.19 19.62
N GLN A 25 -53.28 9.27 19.42
CA GLN A 25 -51.98 9.68 18.89
C GLN A 25 -52.01 9.36 17.41
N ILE A 26 -52.41 10.37 16.62
CA ILE A 26 -52.32 10.35 15.17
C ILE A 26 -50.84 10.13 14.81
N VAL A 27 -50.47 8.91 14.48
CA VAL A 27 -49.24 8.67 13.71
C VAL A 27 -49.51 9.30 12.35
N GLN A 28 -48.82 10.39 12.02
CA GLN A 28 -49.07 11.08 10.76
C GLN A 28 -48.85 10.10 9.59
N PRO A 29 -49.67 10.16 8.53
CA PRO A 29 -49.54 9.25 7.38
C PRO A 29 -48.14 9.24 6.76
N VAL A 30 -47.40 10.34 6.91
CA VAL A 30 -45.99 10.49 6.49
C VAL A 30 -45.04 9.62 7.33
N ASP A 31 -45.23 9.54 8.65
CA ASP A 31 -44.38 8.74 9.54
C ASP A 31 -44.53 7.24 9.23
N ALA A 32 -45.76 6.78 9.02
CA ALA A 32 -46.02 5.39 8.65
C ALA A 32 -45.44 5.03 7.27
N ALA A 33 -45.53 5.96 6.30
CA ALA A 33 -44.95 5.79 4.97
C ALA A 33 -43.41 5.78 5.01
N LEU A 34 -42.77 6.65 5.81
CA LEU A 34 -41.32 6.69 5.97
C LEU A 34 -40.81 5.45 6.71
N SER A 35 -41.49 5.02 7.78
CA SER A 35 -41.18 3.75 8.46
C SER A 35 -41.29 2.55 7.52
N ALA A 36 -42.33 2.49 6.68
CA ALA A 36 -42.48 1.45 5.67
C ALA A 36 -41.38 1.54 4.61
N ALA A 37 -41.06 2.74 4.12
CA ALA A 37 -40.00 2.96 3.14
C ALA A 37 -38.63 2.54 3.67
N PHE A 38 -38.26 2.91 4.90
CA PHE A 38 -37.02 2.48 5.54
C PHE A 38 -37.02 0.97 5.83
N GLY A 39 -38.17 0.40 6.17
CA GLY A 39 -38.35 -1.05 6.32
C GLY A 39 -38.19 -1.82 5.01
N HIS A 40 -38.52 -1.22 3.86
CA HIS A 40 -38.30 -1.81 2.53
C HIS A 40 -36.87 -1.62 2.01
N THR A 41 -36.24 -0.46 2.27
CA THR A 41 -34.90 -0.15 1.76
C THR A 41 -33.77 -0.75 2.58
N LEU A 42 -34.01 -1.06 3.87
CA LEU A 42 -33.05 -1.70 4.79
C LEU A 42 -31.62 -1.11 4.68
N PRO A 43 -31.45 0.22 4.85
CA PRO A 43 -30.15 0.85 4.72
C PRO A 43 -29.15 0.25 5.71
N THR A 44 -27.97 -0.12 5.21
CA THR A 44 -26.89 -0.69 6.03
C THR A 44 -26.23 0.39 6.91
N ALA A 45 -25.47 -0.03 7.91
CA ALA A 45 -24.70 0.86 8.77
C ALA A 45 -23.73 1.77 7.99
N GLU A 46 -23.15 1.28 6.89
CA GLU A 46 -22.29 2.07 5.98
C GLU A 46 -23.07 3.20 5.31
N HIS A 47 -24.27 2.90 4.78
CA HIS A 47 -25.13 3.92 4.16
C HIS A 47 -25.57 4.98 5.18
N ILE A 48 -25.92 4.57 6.41
CA ILE A 48 -26.28 5.51 7.49
C ILE A 48 -25.07 6.37 7.87
N SER A 49 -23.88 5.78 7.95
CA SER A 49 -22.62 6.49 8.25
C SER A 49 -22.28 7.52 7.17
N ALA A 50 -22.37 7.14 5.90
CA ALA A 50 -22.14 8.05 4.77
C ALA A 50 -23.13 9.24 4.76
N LEU A 51 -24.41 8.99 5.08
CA LEU A 51 -25.41 10.04 5.24
C LEU A 51 -25.09 10.98 6.41
N CYS A 52 -24.60 10.44 7.53
CA CYS A 52 -24.26 11.23 8.73
C CYS A 52 -22.97 12.05 8.59
N SER A 53 -22.05 11.65 7.69
CA SER A 53 -20.76 12.32 7.52
C SER A 53 -20.80 13.49 6.53
N LYS A 54 -21.73 13.49 5.57
CA LYS A 54 -21.82 14.51 4.50
C LYS A 54 -22.96 15.50 4.69
N ARG A 55 -22.77 16.75 4.24
CA ARG A 55 -23.75 17.84 4.40
C ARG A 55 -25.09 17.53 3.73
N GLU A 56 -25.05 16.92 2.54
CA GLU A 56 -26.21 16.61 1.71
C GLU A 56 -27.11 15.54 2.33
N GLY A 57 -26.50 14.55 3.00
CA GLY A 57 -27.19 13.43 3.64
C GLY A 57 -27.55 13.66 5.12
N PHE A 58 -26.94 14.64 5.80
CA PHE A 58 -26.97 14.76 7.26
C PHE A 58 -28.39 14.83 7.84
N GLY A 59 -29.29 15.56 7.18
CA GLY A 59 -30.69 15.67 7.60
C GLY A 59 -31.41 14.31 7.57
N LEU A 60 -31.26 13.58 6.46
CA LEU A 60 -31.84 12.24 6.30
C LEU A 60 -31.22 11.23 7.27
N GLY A 61 -29.90 11.30 7.48
CA GLY A 61 -29.19 10.49 8.48
C GLY A 61 -29.71 10.74 9.90
N CYS A 62 -29.93 12.01 10.28
CA CYS A 62 -30.51 12.34 11.58
C CYS A 62 -31.96 11.86 11.73
N VAL A 63 -32.77 11.94 10.69
CA VAL A 63 -34.14 11.42 10.68
C VAL A 63 -34.14 9.91 10.86
N LEU A 64 -33.28 9.19 10.13
CA LEU A 64 -33.09 7.75 10.28
C LEU A 64 -32.71 7.37 11.72
N LEU A 65 -31.69 8.02 12.29
CA LEU A 65 -31.27 7.79 13.66
C LEU A 65 -32.37 8.13 14.68
N HIS A 66 -33.21 9.13 14.41
CA HIS A 66 -34.36 9.47 15.25
C HIS A 66 -35.48 8.41 15.17
N PHE A 67 -35.76 7.88 13.98
CA PHE A 67 -36.75 6.80 13.77
C PHE A 67 -36.28 5.49 14.43
N MET A 68 -34.98 5.22 14.41
CA MET A 68 -34.36 4.11 15.14
C MET A 68 -34.47 4.31 16.66
N ARG A 69 -34.16 5.52 17.15
CA ARG A 69 -34.30 5.90 18.57
C ARG A 69 -35.73 5.72 19.08
N THR A 70 -36.73 6.07 18.28
CA THR A 70 -38.16 6.02 18.64
C THR A 70 -38.81 4.65 18.41
N ARG A 71 -38.04 3.61 18.07
CA ARG A 71 -38.51 2.24 17.72
C ARG A 71 -39.48 2.17 16.54
N ARG A 72 -39.45 3.18 15.66
CA ARG A 72 -40.29 3.24 14.47
C ARG A 72 -39.68 2.51 13.27
N SER A 73 -38.39 2.18 13.35
CA SER A 73 -37.66 1.37 12.38
C SER A 73 -36.62 0.50 13.10
N CYS A 74 -36.63 -0.81 12.86
CA CYS A 74 -35.67 -1.76 13.44
C CYS A 74 -34.49 -1.98 12.49
N LEU A 75 -33.65 -0.95 12.31
CA LEU A 75 -32.45 -1.05 11.47
C LEU A 75 -31.22 -1.43 12.32
N PRO A 76 -30.32 -2.28 11.80
CA PRO A 76 -29.10 -2.65 12.50
C PRO A 76 -28.05 -1.52 12.38
N LEU A 77 -27.75 -0.83 13.49
CA LEU A 77 -26.62 0.11 13.59
C LEU A 77 -25.62 -0.38 14.64
N GLY A 78 -24.81 -1.37 14.26
CA GLY A 78 -23.72 -1.88 15.10
C GLY A 78 -22.44 -1.06 15.00
N ALA A 79 -22.24 -0.33 13.90
CA ALA A 79 -21.07 0.51 13.65
C ALA A 79 -21.49 1.89 13.12
N LEU A 80 -20.80 2.94 13.56
CA LEU A 80 -20.96 4.29 13.06
C LEU A 80 -19.60 4.84 12.66
N ASP A 81 -19.44 5.11 11.37
CA ASP A 81 -18.22 5.66 10.81
C ASP A 81 -18.33 7.18 10.58
N LEU A 82 -17.55 7.94 11.36
CA LEU A 82 -17.44 9.39 11.30
C LEU A 82 -16.04 9.83 10.81
N SER A 83 -15.30 8.97 10.11
CA SER A 83 -13.99 9.29 9.52
C SER A 83 -14.05 10.51 8.59
N GLU A 84 -15.07 10.60 7.73
CA GLU A 84 -15.30 11.73 6.82
C GLU A 84 -16.10 12.90 7.44
N PHE A 85 -16.42 12.84 8.74
CA PHE A 85 -17.31 13.84 9.35
C PHE A 85 -16.63 15.21 9.43
N SER A 86 -17.22 16.21 8.75
CA SER A 86 -16.65 17.57 8.63
C SER A 86 -17.64 18.68 9.03
N LEU A 87 -18.75 18.33 9.68
CA LEU A 87 -19.89 19.25 9.88
C LEU A 87 -19.83 20.10 11.16
N GLY A 88 -18.77 19.95 11.96
CA GLY A 88 -18.50 20.74 13.16
C GLY A 88 -19.24 20.32 14.44
N ALA A 89 -18.80 20.84 15.58
CA ALA A 89 -19.17 20.38 16.91
C ALA A 89 -20.69 20.44 17.24
N ARG A 90 -21.43 21.44 16.74
CA ARG A 90 -22.88 21.56 16.98
C ARG A 90 -23.67 20.43 16.34
N LYS A 91 -23.33 20.08 15.10
CA LYS A 91 -23.96 18.98 14.37
C LYS A 91 -23.52 17.64 14.93
N LEU A 92 -22.26 17.50 15.34
CA LEU A 92 -21.79 16.32 16.05
C LEU A 92 -22.57 16.10 17.36
N LYS A 93 -22.79 17.17 18.14
CA LYS A 93 -23.59 17.10 19.37
C LYS A 93 -25.01 16.63 19.10
N PHE A 94 -25.64 17.15 18.05
CA PHE A 94 -26.98 16.74 17.64
C PHE A 94 -27.02 15.25 17.22
N LEU A 95 -26.05 14.82 16.41
CA LEU A 95 -25.91 13.44 15.97
C LEU A 95 -25.72 12.48 17.15
N LEU A 96 -24.73 12.71 18.00
CA LEU A 96 -24.42 11.88 19.16
C LEU A 96 -25.56 11.88 20.19
N SER A 97 -26.31 12.98 20.32
CA SER A 97 -27.49 13.01 21.18
C SER A 97 -28.60 12.07 20.69
N SER A 98 -28.70 11.82 19.39
CA SER A 98 -29.70 10.93 18.81
C SER A 98 -29.42 9.45 19.12
N LEU A 99 -28.15 9.09 19.29
CA LEU A 99 -27.70 7.71 19.61
C LEU A 99 -27.96 7.30 21.06
N SER A 100 -28.15 8.26 21.97
CA SER A 100 -28.12 8.06 23.43
C SER A 100 -29.26 7.25 24.08
N SER A 101 -30.18 6.62 23.33
CA SER A 101 -31.25 5.78 23.94
C SER A 101 -31.98 4.82 22.97
N GLY A 102 -31.29 4.28 21.97
CA GLY A 102 -31.88 3.34 21.01
C GLY A 102 -31.77 1.86 21.44
N PRO A 103 -32.62 0.95 20.91
CA PRO A 103 -32.56 -0.50 21.19
C PRO A 103 -31.43 -1.25 20.47
N SER A 104 -30.75 -0.63 19.49
CA SER A 104 -29.58 -1.19 18.82
C SER A 104 -28.30 -0.65 19.47
N PRO A 105 -27.54 -1.47 20.22
CA PRO A 105 -26.31 -1.03 20.84
C PRO A 105 -25.26 -0.70 19.77
N LEU A 106 -24.78 0.55 19.78
CA LEU A 106 -23.61 0.92 18.97
C LEU A 106 -22.37 0.23 19.58
N GLU A 107 -21.76 -0.69 18.84
CA GLU A 107 -20.59 -1.45 19.28
C GLU A 107 -19.28 -0.82 18.79
N THR A 108 -19.26 -0.29 17.56
CA THR A 108 -18.07 0.31 16.95
C THR A 108 -18.29 1.78 16.60
N LEU A 109 -17.36 2.64 17.01
CA LEU A 109 -17.32 4.04 16.63
C LEU A 109 -15.98 4.36 15.96
N THR A 110 -16.03 4.77 14.70
CA THR A 110 -14.86 5.30 13.98
C THR A 110 -14.89 6.82 14.03
N CYS A 111 -13.84 7.43 14.52
CA CYS A 111 -13.64 8.87 14.62
C CYS A 111 -12.70 9.32 13.51
N GLY A 112 -13.02 10.45 12.87
CA GLY A 112 -12.13 11.15 11.95
C GLY A 112 -11.55 12.43 12.54
N PRO A 113 -10.61 13.07 11.82
CA PRO A 113 -9.98 14.33 12.26
C PRO A 113 -11.01 15.44 12.54
N GLY A 114 -12.12 15.49 11.80
CA GLY A 114 -13.19 16.48 12.05
C GLY A 114 -14.00 16.24 13.34
N VAL A 115 -13.98 15.02 13.88
CA VAL A 115 -14.59 14.65 15.17
C VAL A 115 -13.63 14.96 16.33
N CYS A 116 -12.32 14.82 16.09
CA CYS A 116 -11.28 14.97 17.10
C CYS A 116 -10.68 16.39 17.19
N THR A 117 -11.30 17.39 16.54
CA THR A 117 -10.88 18.81 16.70
C THR A 117 -11.04 19.31 18.14
N PRO A 118 -10.29 20.36 18.57
CA PRO A 118 -10.43 20.94 19.91
C PRO A 118 -11.85 21.38 20.28
N SER A 119 -12.68 21.72 19.28
CA SER A 119 -14.07 22.15 19.48
C SER A 119 -15.06 20.97 19.59
N SER A 120 -14.74 19.84 18.95
CA SER A 120 -15.59 18.64 18.86
C SER A 120 -15.24 17.60 19.93
N LEU A 121 -13.97 17.53 20.35
CA LEU A 121 -13.48 16.59 21.36
C LEU A 121 -14.24 16.66 22.69
N PRO A 122 -14.61 17.83 23.25
CA PRO A 122 -15.43 17.88 24.47
C PRO A 122 -16.83 17.30 24.27
N VAL A 123 -17.38 17.42 23.07
CA VAL A 123 -18.69 16.84 22.73
C VAL A 123 -18.58 15.31 22.66
N LEU A 124 -17.53 14.80 22.01
CA LEU A 124 -17.22 13.37 21.98
C LEU A 124 -16.95 12.82 23.39
N ALA A 125 -16.12 13.49 24.18
CA ALA A 125 -15.79 13.09 25.55
C ALA A 125 -17.04 13.07 26.46
N ALA A 126 -17.96 14.03 26.30
CA ALA A 126 -19.21 14.04 27.04
C ALA A 126 -20.14 12.88 26.63
N PHE A 127 -20.12 12.49 25.35
CA PHE A 127 -20.83 11.31 24.87
C PHE A 127 -20.24 10.01 25.43
N LEU A 128 -18.91 9.86 25.42
CA LEU A 128 -18.23 8.67 25.95
C LEU A 128 -18.38 8.55 27.48
N LYS A 129 -18.28 9.66 28.24
CA LYS A 129 -18.46 9.68 29.71
C LYS A 129 -19.87 9.34 30.17
N ARG A 130 -20.91 9.57 29.35
CA ARG A 130 -22.30 9.28 29.72
C ARG A 130 -22.57 7.80 30.02
N GLY A 131 -21.67 6.90 29.62
CA GLY A 131 -21.73 5.47 29.98
C GLY A 131 -21.12 5.11 31.35
N ALA A 132 -20.44 6.05 32.05
CA ALA A 132 -19.66 5.74 33.25
C ALA A 132 -20.40 5.98 34.60
N GLY A 133 -21.59 6.61 34.59
CA GLY A 133 -22.33 6.96 35.80
C GLY A 133 -23.55 6.07 36.04
N GLY A 134 -23.58 5.34 37.16
CA GLY A 134 -24.71 4.49 37.59
C GLY A 134 -25.99 5.23 38.03
N GLY A 135 -26.34 6.35 37.40
CA GLY A 135 -27.57 7.11 37.67
C GLY A 135 -28.47 7.14 36.44
N GLY A 136 -29.70 6.65 36.57
CA GLY A 136 -30.66 6.42 35.49
C GLY A 136 -30.72 7.51 34.42
N GLY A 137 -30.33 7.14 33.19
CA GLY A 137 -30.47 7.97 31.99
C GLY A 137 -29.63 7.48 30.81
N GLY A 138 -30.12 6.47 30.07
CA GLY A 138 -29.69 6.15 28.70
C GLY A 138 -28.25 5.62 28.53
N SER A 139 -28.07 4.31 28.75
CA SER A 139 -26.83 3.54 28.57
C SER A 139 -26.12 3.77 27.22
N VAL A 140 -24.85 4.21 27.25
CA VAL A 140 -23.86 3.99 26.17
C VAL A 140 -23.03 2.72 26.46
N THR A 141 -23.58 1.78 27.24
CA THR A 141 -22.86 0.65 27.88
C THR A 141 -22.48 -0.50 26.95
N CYS A 142 -22.47 -0.27 25.63
CA CYS A 142 -22.26 -1.33 24.65
C CYS A 142 -21.15 -1.01 23.64
N LEU A 143 -20.49 0.14 23.74
CA LEU A 143 -19.38 0.46 22.85
C LEU A 143 -18.17 -0.42 23.21
N LYS A 144 -17.80 -1.28 22.27
CA LYS A 144 -16.70 -2.25 22.38
C LYS A 144 -15.46 -1.79 21.63
N THR A 145 -15.61 -1.08 20.52
CA THR A 145 -14.49 -0.70 19.66
C THR A 145 -14.51 0.80 19.37
N ILE A 146 -13.38 1.47 19.62
CA ILE A 146 -13.14 2.84 19.18
C ILE A 146 -11.96 2.83 18.22
N ILE A 147 -12.19 3.31 17.00
CA ILE A 147 -11.16 3.51 15.98
C ILE A 147 -10.97 5.01 15.81
N ALA A 148 -9.81 5.53 16.18
CA ALA A 148 -9.50 6.93 16.05
C ALA A 148 -8.12 7.11 15.41
N HIS A 149 -7.88 6.49 14.26
CA HIS A 149 -6.62 6.65 13.52
C HIS A 149 -6.53 8.05 12.89
N ASN A 150 -5.32 8.62 12.81
CA ASN A 150 -5.06 9.91 12.16
C ASN A 150 -6.00 11.05 12.61
N CYS A 151 -6.18 11.17 13.94
CA CYS A 151 -7.12 12.10 14.57
C CYS A 151 -6.45 13.28 15.30
N CYS A 152 -5.12 13.40 15.23
CA CYS A 152 -4.32 14.45 15.87
C CYS A 152 -4.58 14.60 17.40
N LEU A 153 -4.58 13.49 18.14
CA LEU A 153 -4.90 13.45 19.58
C LEU A 153 -3.73 13.83 20.53
N ASN A 154 -2.68 14.51 20.04
CA ASN A 154 -1.41 14.81 20.75
C ASN A 154 -1.54 15.23 22.24
N ASP A 155 -2.50 16.09 22.58
CA ASP A 155 -2.74 16.58 23.97
C ASP A 155 -4.12 16.23 24.56
N SER A 156 -4.75 15.16 24.06
CA SER A 156 -6.14 14.84 24.38
C SER A 156 -6.32 14.05 25.69
N VAL A 157 -5.80 14.55 26.82
CA VAL A 157 -6.01 13.96 28.16
C VAL A 157 -7.50 13.73 28.45
N LEU A 158 -8.35 14.66 28.02
CA LEU A 158 -9.80 14.58 28.15
C LEU A 158 -10.40 13.36 27.43
N PHE A 159 -9.80 12.95 26.31
CA PHE A 159 -10.23 11.79 25.55
C PHE A 159 -9.98 10.50 26.34
N PHE A 160 -8.76 10.30 26.85
CA PHE A 160 -8.41 9.11 27.64
C PHE A 160 -9.25 8.98 28.91
N GLN A 161 -9.48 10.09 29.62
CA GLN A 161 -10.35 10.13 30.79
C GLN A 161 -11.84 9.92 30.48
N SER A 162 -12.22 9.93 29.20
CA SER A 162 -13.61 9.75 28.76
C SER A 162 -13.92 8.36 28.23
N LEU A 163 -12.92 7.49 28.10
CA LEU A 163 -13.09 6.16 27.53
C LEU A 163 -14.13 5.34 28.32
N PRO A 164 -15.04 4.60 27.64
CA PRO A 164 -16.07 3.84 28.32
C PRO A 164 -15.51 2.55 28.93
N PRO A 165 -16.05 2.07 30.06
CA PRO A 165 -15.56 0.86 30.73
C PRO A 165 -15.86 -0.45 29.97
N SER A 166 -16.76 -0.42 28.97
CA SER A 166 -17.12 -1.56 28.11
C SER A 166 -16.16 -1.78 26.94
N LEU A 167 -15.11 -0.96 26.81
CA LEU A 167 -14.22 -0.97 25.67
C LEU A 167 -13.37 -2.25 25.63
N GLU A 168 -13.39 -2.95 24.50
CA GLU A 168 -12.63 -4.17 24.23
C GLU A 168 -11.47 -3.89 23.26
N SER A 169 -11.61 -2.96 22.32
CA SER A 169 -10.57 -2.60 21.34
C SER A 169 -10.43 -1.08 21.17
N LEU A 170 -9.19 -0.61 21.17
CA LEU A 170 -8.84 0.81 20.99
C LEU A 170 -7.72 0.93 19.94
N ASP A 171 -8.04 1.56 18.81
CA ASP A 171 -7.08 1.88 17.73
C ASP A 171 -6.80 3.39 17.74
N LEU A 172 -5.54 3.75 17.99
CA LEU A 172 -5.03 5.11 18.09
C LEU A 172 -3.82 5.34 17.18
N ARG A 173 -3.73 4.63 16.06
CA ARG A 173 -2.61 4.80 15.11
C ARG A 173 -2.53 6.22 14.54
N GLU A 174 -1.31 6.66 14.23
CA GLU A 174 -1.05 7.94 13.54
C GLU A 174 -1.60 9.19 14.28
N ASN A 175 -1.59 9.22 15.61
CA ASN A 175 -2.16 10.34 16.39
C ASN A 175 -1.15 11.37 16.92
N ARG A 176 0.13 11.21 16.59
CA ARG A 176 1.23 12.02 17.13
C ARG A 176 1.26 12.02 18.67
N LEU A 177 0.87 10.90 19.29
CA LEU A 177 0.89 10.76 20.75
C LEU A 177 2.33 10.75 21.26
N HIS A 178 2.54 11.36 22.42
CA HIS A 178 3.84 11.45 23.10
C HIS A 178 3.71 11.05 24.58
N SER A 179 4.78 11.24 25.36
CA SER A 179 4.89 10.77 26.75
C SER A 179 3.75 11.20 27.68
N PRO A 180 3.34 12.49 27.77
CA PRO A 180 2.18 12.92 28.58
C PRO A 180 0.87 12.16 28.32
N SER A 181 0.57 11.86 27.06
CA SER A 181 -0.63 11.12 26.69
C SER A 181 -0.59 9.67 27.19
N MET A 182 0.59 9.05 27.20
CA MET A 182 0.81 7.71 27.77
C MET A 182 0.77 7.69 29.29
N GLU A 183 1.17 8.77 29.98
CA GLU A 183 0.96 8.89 31.43
C GLU A 183 -0.54 8.92 31.77
N SER A 184 -1.32 9.67 30.99
CA SER A 184 -2.78 9.71 31.15
C SER A 184 -3.40 8.34 30.88
N LEU A 185 -3.07 7.69 29.75
CA LEU A 185 -3.58 6.37 29.42
C LEU A 185 -3.13 5.31 30.44
N GLY A 186 -1.87 5.34 30.85
CA GLY A 186 -1.32 4.47 31.89
C GLY A 186 -2.04 4.63 33.23
N SER A 187 -2.41 5.86 33.61
CA SER A 187 -3.22 6.13 34.78
C SER A 187 -4.62 5.49 34.67
N VAL A 188 -5.29 5.65 33.53
CA VAL A 188 -6.62 5.06 33.25
C VAL A 188 -6.57 3.51 33.33
N LEU A 189 -5.53 2.90 32.77
CA LEU A 189 -5.31 1.45 32.80
C LEU A 189 -4.99 0.95 34.22
N SER A 190 -4.14 1.66 34.96
CA SER A 190 -3.77 1.29 36.33
C SER A 190 -4.94 1.41 37.30
N ALA A 191 -5.81 2.40 37.08
CA ALA A 191 -7.06 2.60 37.82
C ALA A 191 -8.15 1.58 37.45
N ARG A 192 -7.90 0.69 36.48
CA ARG A 192 -8.85 -0.31 35.95
C ARG A 192 -10.15 0.31 35.45
N TRP A 193 -10.08 1.51 34.89
CA TRP A 193 -11.24 2.20 34.32
C TRP A 193 -11.81 1.46 33.09
N ILE A 194 -10.93 0.81 32.31
CA ILE A 194 -11.28 0.01 31.12
C ILE A 194 -10.89 -1.46 31.33
N PRO A 195 -11.62 -2.21 32.19
CA PRO A 195 -11.23 -3.56 32.59
C PRO A 195 -11.42 -4.61 31.48
N THR A 196 -12.21 -4.31 30.45
CA THR A 196 -12.51 -5.22 29.34
C THR A 196 -11.57 -5.07 28.14
N LEU A 197 -10.57 -4.18 28.21
CA LEU A 197 -9.71 -3.90 27.06
C LEU A 197 -8.83 -5.12 26.70
N LEU A 198 -9.06 -5.67 25.51
CA LEU A 198 -8.37 -6.82 24.95
C LEU A 198 -7.34 -6.41 23.88
N SER A 199 -7.58 -5.33 23.13
CA SER A 199 -6.70 -4.90 22.05
C SER A 199 -6.40 -3.41 22.14
N LEU A 200 -5.11 -3.06 22.08
CA LEU A 200 -4.61 -1.69 22.05
C LEU A 200 -3.61 -1.53 20.91
N ASP A 201 -3.93 -0.67 19.94
CA ASP A 201 -3.06 -0.30 18.84
C ASP A 201 -2.62 1.16 18.99
N LEU A 202 -1.32 1.36 19.18
CA LEU A 202 -0.67 2.65 19.37
C LEU A 202 0.42 2.89 18.31
N SER A 203 0.45 2.07 17.25
CA SER A 203 1.48 2.15 16.20
C SER A 203 1.52 3.54 15.55
N ASP A 204 2.65 3.91 14.95
CA ASP A 204 2.84 5.18 14.24
C ASP A 204 2.63 6.42 15.14
N ASN A 205 3.08 6.34 16.40
CA ASN A 205 3.05 7.46 17.35
C ASN A 205 4.43 7.67 17.98
N PRO A 206 4.97 8.90 18.03
CA PRO A 206 6.29 9.18 18.61
C PRO A 206 6.25 9.17 20.15
N LEU A 207 5.96 8.00 20.75
CA LEU A 207 5.87 7.82 22.19
C LEU A 207 7.22 8.06 22.87
N GLY A 208 8.29 7.63 22.21
CA GLY A 208 9.64 7.62 22.75
C GLY A 208 9.82 6.57 23.86
N PRO A 209 11.06 6.36 24.35
CA PRO A 209 11.33 5.43 25.44
C PRO A 209 10.60 5.79 26.73
N PHE A 210 10.42 7.08 27.00
CA PHE A 210 9.70 7.56 28.19
C PHE A 210 8.20 7.31 28.11
N GLY A 211 7.59 7.47 26.93
CA GLY A 211 6.17 7.22 26.73
C GLY A 211 5.83 5.74 26.86
N VAL A 212 6.63 4.86 26.26
CA VAL A 212 6.45 3.40 26.40
C VAL A 212 6.67 2.97 27.85
N ARG A 213 7.65 3.55 28.56
CA ARG A 213 7.85 3.30 29.99
C ARG A 213 6.66 3.76 30.85
N ALA A 214 6.06 4.90 30.53
CA ALA A 214 4.88 5.41 31.21
C ALA A 214 3.66 4.48 30.99
N LEU A 215 3.44 4.06 29.75
CA LEU A 215 2.43 3.06 29.41
C LEU A 215 2.66 1.76 30.18
N ALA A 216 3.89 1.23 30.12
CA ALA A 216 4.27 -0.03 30.77
C ALA A 216 3.92 -0.02 32.27
N LYS A 217 4.27 1.06 33.01
CA LYS A 217 3.92 1.17 34.43
C LYS A 217 2.42 1.05 34.71
N GLY A 218 1.59 1.50 33.77
CA GLY A 218 0.13 1.50 33.88
C GLY A 218 -0.58 0.25 33.37
N LEU A 219 0.10 -0.65 32.65
CA LEU A 219 -0.50 -1.86 32.08
C LEU A 219 -0.95 -2.84 33.17
N CYS A 220 -2.26 -2.82 33.48
CA CYS A 220 -2.95 -3.70 34.41
C CYS A 220 -4.27 -4.26 33.83
N ALA A 221 -4.38 -4.32 32.49
CA ALA A 221 -5.55 -4.77 31.75
C ALA A 221 -5.35 -6.18 31.17
N PRO A 222 -6.43 -6.96 30.91
CA PRO A 222 -6.37 -8.31 30.34
C PRO A 222 -6.10 -8.29 28.82
N LEU A 223 -5.13 -7.48 28.40
CA LEU A 223 -4.78 -7.31 26.99
C LEU A 223 -4.36 -8.64 26.37
N GLN A 224 -4.90 -8.91 25.20
CA GLN A 224 -4.55 -10.01 24.31
C GLN A 224 -3.70 -9.52 23.14
N SER A 225 -3.87 -8.27 22.71
CA SER A 225 -3.09 -7.67 21.62
C SER A 225 -2.58 -6.28 22.02
N LEU A 226 -1.27 -6.08 21.90
CA LEU A 226 -0.60 -4.80 22.08
C LEU A 226 0.27 -4.53 20.85
N ARG A 227 0.00 -3.43 20.15
CA ARG A 227 0.79 -3.00 18.99
C ARG A 227 1.40 -1.64 19.24
N LEU A 228 2.71 -1.58 19.05
CA LEU A 228 3.57 -0.43 19.29
C LEU A 228 4.56 -0.28 18.12
N ALA A 229 4.15 -0.61 16.89
CA ALA A 229 5.04 -0.49 15.75
C ALA A 229 5.37 0.99 15.48
N SER A 230 6.62 1.29 15.12
CA SER A 230 7.06 2.65 14.76
C SER A 230 6.77 3.68 15.87
N THR A 231 7.04 3.33 17.13
CA THR A 231 6.79 4.22 18.30
C THR A 231 8.01 4.91 18.91
N ASP A 232 9.20 4.72 18.32
CA ASP A 232 10.49 5.13 18.88
C ASP A 232 10.66 4.61 20.33
N ALA A 233 10.23 3.37 20.61
CA ALA A 233 10.31 2.80 21.96
C ALA A 233 11.75 2.69 22.46
N ARG A 234 12.70 2.44 21.54
CA ARG A 234 14.11 2.16 21.80
C ARG A 234 14.33 1.03 22.80
N LYS A 235 15.59 0.77 23.12
CA LYS A 235 15.97 -0.27 24.09
C LYS A 235 15.30 -0.06 25.45
N GLU A 236 15.31 1.16 25.97
CA GLU A 236 14.86 1.48 27.32
C GLU A 236 13.35 1.32 27.49
N GLY A 237 12.57 1.66 26.46
CA GLY A 237 11.11 1.46 26.46
C GLY A 237 10.74 -0.02 26.43
N VAL A 238 11.42 -0.81 25.59
CA VAL A 238 11.16 -2.26 25.49
C VAL A 238 11.59 -2.99 26.77
N GLU A 239 12.69 -2.61 27.41
CA GLU A 239 13.09 -3.15 28.72
C GLU A 239 12.04 -2.85 29.80
N ALA A 240 11.49 -1.63 29.81
CA ALA A 240 10.42 -1.27 30.74
C ALA A 240 9.16 -2.12 30.52
N LEU A 241 8.82 -2.40 29.26
CA LEU A 241 7.72 -3.31 28.92
C LEU A 241 8.02 -4.73 29.41
N ALA A 242 9.23 -5.24 29.15
CA ALA A 242 9.68 -6.57 29.53
C ALA A 242 9.63 -6.82 31.06
N GLU A 243 9.97 -5.82 31.88
CA GLU A 243 9.90 -5.93 33.35
C GLU A 243 8.46 -5.97 33.88
N VAL A 244 7.54 -5.23 33.25
CA VAL A 244 6.12 -5.27 33.62
C VAL A 244 5.48 -6.60 33.23
N LEU A 245 5.92 -7.17 32.11
CA LEU A 245 5.51 -8.49 31.65
C LEU A 245 6.00 -9.60 32.60
N LYS A 246 7.24 -9.50 33.09
CA LYS A 246 7.79 -10.40 34.12
C LYS A 246 6.96 -10.42 35.41
N ALA A 247 6.30 -9.31 35.75
CA ALA A 247 5.43 -9.22 36.92
C ALA A 247 4.05 -9.92 36.73
N ASN A 248 3.83 -10.67 35.64
CA ASN A 248 2.60 -11.39 35.29
C ASN A 248 1.33 -10.52 35.21
N LYS A 249 1.50 -9.20 35.03
CA LYS A 249 0.38 -8.25 34.95
C LYS A 249 -0.42 -8.34 33.64
N VAL A 250 0.18 -8.90 32.58
CA VAL A 250 -0.41 -9.02 31.23
C VAL A 250 -0.27 -10.45 30.70
N SER A 251 -0.62 -11.45 31.55
CA SER A 251 -0.47 -12.88 31.23
C SER A 251 -1.42 -13.40 30.13
N SER A 252 -2.36 -12.58 29.68
CA SER A 252 -3.29 -12.87 28.57
C SER A 252 -2.75 -12.50 27.19
N LEU A 253 -1.58 -11.86 27.09
CA LEU A 253 -1.07 -11.33 25.82
C LEU A 253 -0.75 -12.46 24.84
N GLN A 254 -1.38 -12.39 23.66
CA GLN A 254 -1.21 -13.31 22.54
C GLN A 254 -0.46 -12.66 21.37
N THR A 255 -0.59 -11.34 21.20
CA THR A 255 0.04 -10.59 20.11
C THR A 255 0.82 -9.41 20.67
N LEU A 256 2.10 -9.34 20.33
CA LEU A 256 2.98 -8.22 20.61
C LEU A 256 3.64 -7.76 19.31
N ASP A 257 3.34 -6.54 18.90
CA ASP A 257 4.01 -5.90 17.76
C ASP A 257 4.92 -4.78 18.24
N LEU A 258 6.21 -4.93 17.98
CA LEU A 258 7.28 -4.00 18.32
C LEU A 258 8.11 -3.64 17.09
N ALA A 259 7.59 -3.79 15.87
CA ALA A 259 8.33 -3.44 14.66
C ALA A 259 8.80 -1.97 14.67
N GLU A 260 9.93 -1.70 14.01
CA GLU A 260 10.44 -0.34 13.75
C GLU A 260 10.62 0.53 15.02
N ASN A 261 11.11 -0.03 16.13
CA ASN A 261 11.33 0.70 17.38
C ASN A 261 12.78 1.01 17.70
N GLU A 262 13.71 0.84 16.76
CA GLU A 262 15.14 1.12 16.93
C GLU A 262 15.73 0.53 18.23
N MET A 263 15.59 -0.77 18.45
CA MET A 263 16.02 -1.44 19.69
C MET A 263 17.54 -1.55 19.89
N ARG A 264 18.34 -1.09 18.93
CA ARG A 264 19.81 -1.15 18.98
C ARG A 264 20.39 -0.46 20.21
N ALA A 265 21.40 -1.06 20.82
CA ALA A 265 22.17 -0.43 21.88
C ALA A 265 23.14 0.63 21.31
N GLY A 266 22.90 1.91 21.61
CA GLY A 266 23.84 3.01 21.36
C GLY A 266 23.44 3.93 20.20
N GLY A 267 23.49 5.24 20.45
CA GLY A 267 23.10 6.29 19.49
C GLY A 267 24.10 6.48 18.35
N PHE A 268 24.17 5.53 17.42
CA PHE A 268 24.96 5.68 16.20
C PHE A 268 24.09 6.25 15.08
N LYS A 269 24.29 7.52 14.69
CA LYS A 269 23.83 7.96 13.36
C LYS A 269 24.81 7.38 12.33
N PRO A 270 24.35 6.67 11.28
CA PRO A 270 25.23 6.30 10.19
C PRO A 270 25.54 7.57 9.39
N ASP A 271 26.52 8.35 9.87
CA ASP A 271 27.19 9.38 9.08
C ASP A 271 28.56 8.80 8.75
N TRP A 272 28.78 8.47 7.48
CA TRP A 272 29.89 7.65 6.96
C TRP A 272 31.26 8.37 7.01
N GLY A 273 31.46 9.33 7.93
CA GLY A 273 32.58 10.27 7.86
C GLY A 273 33.39 10.54 9.13
N LEU A 274 32.93 10.23 10.36
CA LEU A 274 33.68 10.65 11.56
C LEU A 274 33.71 9.58 12.66
N ARG A 275 34.95 9.16 13.00
CA ARG A 275 35.30 8.24 14.09
C ARG A 275 34.83 8.75 15.46
N GLY A 276 33.60 8.42 15.83
CA GLY A 276 33.09 8.52 17.20
C GLY A 276 33.42 7.25 18.00
N ARG A 277 34.00 7.42 19.19
CA ARG A 277 34.46 6.36 20.09
C ARG A 277 33.29 5.51 20.62
N LEU A 278 33.30 4.21 20.31
CA LEU A 278 32.34 3.21 20.79
C LEU A 278 32.46 3.07 22.31
N THR A 279 31.33 3.21 23.02
CA THR A 279 31.21 2.72 24.41
C THR A 279 30.50 1.38 24.33
N VAL A 280 31.21 0.31 24.68
CA VAL A 280 30.65 -1.03 24.85
C VAL A 280 29.74 -0.98 26.07
N CYS A 281 28.42 -0.90 25.84
CA CYS A 281 27.43 -1.04 26.89
C CYS A 281 26.93 -2.50 26.95
N PRO A 282 26.72 -3.07 28.15
CA PRO A 282 26.24 -4.44 28.27
C PRO A 282 24.81 -4.60 27.70
N LEU A 283 24.62 -5.67 26.91
CA LEU A 283 23.35 -6.16 26.34
C LEU A 283 22.49 -6.78 27.47
N PRO A 284 21.16 -6.52 27.54
CA PRO A 284 20.19 -7.20 26.66
C PRO A 284 18.84 -6.45 26.40
N SER A 285 18.53 -6.02 25.17
CA SER A 285 17.22 -5.40 24.88
C SER A 285 16.13 -6.38 24.44
N ALA A 286 16.35 -7.13 23.34
CA ALA A 286 15.32 -8.00 22.77
C ALA A 286 15.11 -9.33 23.52
N ALA A 287 16.20 -9.94 24.01
CA ALA A 287 16.12 -11.16 24.81
C ALA A 287 15.31 -10.97 26.11
N ALA A 288 15.29 -9.74 26.65
CA ALA A 288 14.50 -9.41 27.82
C ALA A 288 12.99 -9.61 27.56
N VAL A 289 12.54 -9.44 26.31
CA VAL A 289 11.14 -9.66 25.91
C VAL A 289 10.77 -11.13 26.10
N VAL A 290 11.55 -12.06 25.52
CA VAL A 290 11.26 -13.50 25.49
C VAL A 290 12.00 -14.32 26.56
N GLY A 291 12.32 -13.73 27.72
CA GLY A 291 12.87 -14.52 28.83
C GLY A 291 11.93 -15.64 29.30
N ALA A 292 12.49 -16.77 29.76
CA ALA A 292 11.72 -17.92 30.22
C ALA A 292 10.59 -17.55 31.21
N GLY A 293 9.38 -18.04 30.94
CA GLY A 293 8.19 -17.83 31.80
C GLY A 293 7.52 -16.45 31.69
N ARG A 294 7.99 -15.55 30.81
CA ARG A 294 7.38 -14.21 30.63
C ARG A 294 6.12 -14.22 29.76
N PHE A 295 6.02 -15.14 28.80
CA PHE A 295 4.95 -15.17 27.80
C PHE A 295 4.31 -16.54 27.64
N PRO A 296 3.46 -16.98 28.59
CA PRO A 296 2.85 -18.30 28.52
C PRO A 296 1.83 -18.45 27.38
N LYS A 297 1.29 -17.34 26.84
CA LYS A 297 0.23 -17.34 25.81
C LYS A 297 0.59 -16.57 24.53
N LEU A 298 1.83 -16.09 24.38
CA LEU A 298 2.23 -15.32 23.21
C LEU A 298 2.26 -16.23 21.98
N ARG A 299 1.50 -15.83 20.96
CA ARG A 299 1.34 -16.53 19.68
C ARG A 299 1.97 -15.75 18.55
N VAL A 300 1.93 -14.42 18.57
CA VAL A 300 2.46 -13.56 17.51
C VAL A 300 3.44 -12.57 18.10
N LEU A 301 4.67 -12.56 17.58
CA LEU A 301 5.71 -11.61 17.93
C LEU A 301 6.32 -11.02 16.66
N ASN A 302 6.16 -9.70 16.51
CA ASN A 302 6.76 -8.94 15.42
C ASN A 302 7.87 -8.04 15.97
N LEU A 303 9.10 -8.26 15.51
CA LEU A 303 10.29 -7.50 15.85
C LEU A 303 10.98 -6.95 14.58
N ALA A 304 10.27 -6.87 13.46
CA ALA A 304 10.85 -6.41 12.20
C ALA A 304 11.40 -4.98 12.28
N GLY A 305 12.47 -4.66 11.55
CA GLY A 305 12.97 -3.28 11.41
C GLY A 305 13.51 -2.66 12.69
N ASN A 306 13.93 -3.46 13.67
CA ASN A 306 14.47 -2.95 14.94
C ASN A 306 15.97 -2.69 14.90
N HIS A 307 16.62 -2.98 13.77
CA HIS A 307 18.06 -2.84 13.57
C HIS A 307 18.90 -3.55 14.65
N MET A 308 18.42 -4.70 15.14
CA MET A 308 19.15 -5.48 16.14
C MET A 308 20.49 -5.96 15.56
N TYR A 309 21.55 -5.87 16.34
CA TYR A 309 22.82 -6.50 15.98
C TYR A 309 22.75 -8.02 16.13
N SER A 310 23.65 -8.75 15.46
CA SER A 310 23.67 -10.21 15.50
C SER A 310 23.72 -10.80 16.93
N GLN A 311 24.52 -10.23 17.84
CA GLN A 311 24.59 -10.71 19.23
C GLN A 311 23.25 -10.55 19.98
N GLU A 312 22.53 -9.46 19.72
CA GLU A 312 21.22 -9.21 20.33
C GLU A 312 20.17 -10.20 19.82
N ALA A 313 20.17 -10.44 18.51
CA ALA A 313 19.30 -11.42 17.88
C ALA A 313 19.64 -12.86 18.31
N ALA A 314 20.92 -13.18 18.56
CA ALA A 314 21.35 -14.45 19.13
C ALA A 314 20.89 -14.63 20.58
N ALA A 315 21.04 -13.61 21.42
CA ALA A 315 20.51 -13.64 22.78
C ALA A 315 18.98 -13.86 22.78
N PHE A 316 18.28 -13.20 21.85
CA PHE A 316 16.84 -13.39 21.65
C PHE A 316 16.50 -14.83 21.24
N ALA A 317 17.19 -15.38 20.24
CA ALA A 317 16.96 -16.74 19.77
C ALA A 317 17.30 -17.81 20.82
N ASN A 318 18.34 -17.58 21.64
CA ASN A 318 18.66 -18.43 22.78
C ASN A 318 17.55 -18.39 23.85
N ALA A 319 17.02 -17.21 24.16
CA ALA A 319 15.90 -17.07 25.09
C ALA A 319 14.62 -17.78 24.58
N LEU A 320 14.38 -17.80 23.26
CA LEU A 320 13.35 -18.65 22.66
C LEU A 320 13.64 -20.15 22.91
N GLY A 321 14.89 -20.58 22.71
CA GLY A 321 15.34 -21.95 22.97
C GLY A 321 15.21 -22.39 24.44
N GLU A 322 15.30 -21.47 25.38
CA GLU A 322 15.07 -21.73 26.81
C GLU A 322 13.58 -21.89 27.18
N GLY A 323 12.66 -21.73 26.23
CA GLY A 323 11.22 -21.85 26.44
C GLY A 323 10.54 -20.53 26.80
N GLY A 324 11.12 -19.39 26.39
CA GLY A 324 10.54 -18.05 26.53
C GLY A 324 9.13 -17.86 26.00
N ALA A 325 8.84 -18.51 24.86
CA ALA A 325 7.58 -18.39 24.14
C ALA A 325 7.20 -19.73 23.47
N SER A 326 6.83 -20.73 24.27
CA SER A 326 6.56 -22.09 23.77
C SER A 326 5.31 -22.24 22.89
N HIS A 327 4.39 -21.27 22.91
CA HIS A 327 3.17 -21.25 22.10
C HIS A 327 3.27 -20.29 20.90
N LEU A 328 4.49 -19.88 20.54
CA LEU A 328 4.71 -18.95 19.46
C LEU A 328 4.33 -19.58 18.11
N GLU A 329 3.40 -18.94 17.42
CA GLU A 329 2.88 -19.34 16.11
C GLU A 329 3.39 -18.46 14.98
N ALA A 330 3.74 -17.20 15.23
CA ALA A 330 4.25 -16.30 14.21
C ALA A 330 5.41 -15.47 14.77
N LEU A 331 6.55 -15.54 14.09
CA LEU A 331 7.75 -14.79 14.40
C LEU A 331 8.21 -14.01 13.17
N ASP A 332 8.33 -12.70 13.32
CA ASP A 332 8.92 -11.81 12.31
C ASP A 332 10.17 -11.15 12.88
N LEU A 333 11.32 -11.47 12.27
CA LEU A 333 12.62 -10.89 12.61
C LEU A 333 13.21 -10.10 11.44
N SER A 334 12.42 -9.79 10.41
CA SER A 334 12.88 -9.11 9.19
C SER A 334 13.63 -7.79 9.50
N GLU A 335 14.55 -7.38 8.63
CA GLU A 335 15.29 -6.10 8.76
C GLU A 335 16.08 -5.95 10.07
N ASN A 336 16.65 -7.06 10.56
CA ASN A 336 17.55 -7.14 11.71
C ASN A 336 18.86 -7.87 11.36
N GLY A 337 19.69 -8.17 12.36
CA GLY A 337 20.90 -8.95 12.18
C GLY A 337 22.05 -8.12 11.62
N TRP A 338 22.18 -6.87 12.03
CA TRP A 338 23.27 -6.03 11.55
C TRP A 338 24.62 -6.59 12.06
N PRO A 339 25.69 -6.58 11.23
CA PRO A 339 27.01 -7.02 11.66
C PRO A 339 27.49 -6.20 12.85
N ASN A 340 28.19 -6.84 13.79
CA ASN A 340 28.79 -6.10 14.91
C ASN A 340 29.97 -5.28 14.38
N VAL A 341 30.15 -4.07 14.89
CA VAL A 341 31.38 -3.31 14.66
C VAL A 341 32.38 -3.70 15.75
N GLY A 342 33.43 -4.42 15.38
CA GLY A 342 34.57 -4.77 16.23
C GLY A 342 35.31 -3.53 16.74
N GLU A 343 36.13 -3.69 17.78
CA GLU A 343 36.89 -2.59 18.40
C GLU A 343 37.87 -1.90 17.42
N ASP A 344 38.30 -2.62 16.38
CA ASP A 344 39.16 -2.13 15.29
C ASP A 344 38.36 -1.44 14.16
N GLY A 345 37.04 -1.39 14.27
CA GLY A 345 36.14 -0.85 13.26
C GLY A 345 35.85 -1.82 12.11
N LYS A 346 36.30 -3.08 12.18
CA LYS A 346 35.91 -4.12 11.23
C LYS A 346 34.57 -4.71 11.60
N MET A 347 33.82 -5.17 10.60
CA MET A 347 32.55 -5.85 10.84
C MET A 347 32.82 -7.33 11.15
N ASP A 348 32.64 -7.72 12.42
CA ASP A 348 32.80 -9.09 12.89
C ASP A 348 31.41 -9.75 12.92
N GLY A 349 31.02 -10.34 11.79
CA GLY A 349 29.76 -11.06 11.61
C GLY A 349 29.91 -12.54 11.94
N GLU A 350 29.90 -12.89 13.22
CA GLU A 350 29.66 -14.28 13.62
C GLU A 350 28.14 -14.51 13.68
N GLY A 351 27.62 -15.27 12.72
CA GLY A 351 26.22 -15.65 12.46
C GLY A 351 25.42 -16.33 13.57
N GLY A 352 25.58 -15.91 14.82
CA GLY A 352 25.07 -16.59 16.00
C GLY A 352 23.55 -16.56 16.11
N ALA A 353 22.88 -15.55 15.54
CA ALA A 353 21.44 -15.37 15.68
C ALA A 353 20.63 -16.51 15.06
N ILE A 354 20.90 -16.79 13.79
CA ILE A 354 20.18 -17.79 13.02
C ILE A 354 20.59 -19.19 13.44
N GLN A 355 21.85 -19.40 13.83
CA GLN A 355 22.29 -20.68 14.41
C GLN A 355 21.59 -20.95 15.75
N SER A 356 21.43 -19.94 16.60
CA SER A 356 20.70 -20.07 17.87
C SER A 356 19.22 -20.36 17.62
N LEU A 357 18.63 -19.78 16.56
CA LEU A 357 17.25 -20.08 16.16
C LEU A 357 17.14 -21.52 15.64
N ALA A 358 18.10 -21.98 14.83
CA ALA A 358 18.17 -23.38 14.38
C ALA A 358 18.23 -24.34 15.58
N ASN A 359 19.07 -24.05 16.57
CA ASN A 359 19.15 -24.84 17.80
C ASN A 359 17.82 -24.87 18.57
N ALA A 360 17.09 -23.74 18.63
CA ALA A 360 15.77 -23.67 19.26
C ALA A 360 14.72 -24.51 18.51
N VAL A 361 14.78 -24.53 17.18
CA VAL A 361 13.95 -25.39 16.31
C VAL A 361 14.29 -26.87 16.53
N SER A 362 15.58 -27.25 16.48
CA SER A 362 16.03 -28.63 16.71
C SER A 362 15.61 -29.16 18.09
N ALA A 363 15.63 -28.29 19.11
CA ALA A 363 15.19 -28.62 20.46
C ALA A 363 13.66 -28.81 20.57
N GLY A 364 12.88 -28.53 19.52
CA GLY A 364 11.42 -28.66 19.51
C GLY A 364 10.69 -27.63 20.38
N ARG A 365 11.34 -26.50 20.70
CA ARG A 365 10.81 -25.47 21.62
C ARG A 365 9.87 -24.47 20.96
N VAL A 366 9.88 -24.42 19.63
CA VAL A 366 9.04 -23.57 18.78
C VAL A 366 8.15 -24.41 17.85
N SER A 367 7.62 -25.53 18.36
CA SER A 367 6.90 -26.52 17.55
C SER A 367 5.58 -26.03 16.94
N HIS A 368 4.98 -25.00 17.54
CA HIS A 368 3.72 -24.39 17.07
C HIS A 368 3.94 -23.31 16.00
N LEU A 369 5.18 -23.07 15.58
CA LEU A 369 5.52 -22.02 14.64
C LEU A 369 4.84 -22.29 13.29
N SER A 370 3.87 -21.43 12.96
CA SER A 370 3.11 -21.43 11.71
C SER A 370 3.64 -20.43 10.69
N ARG A 371 4.33 -19.36 11.13
CA ARG A 371 4.90 -18.33 10.27
C ARG A 371 6.28 -17.91 10.75
N LEU A 372 7.24 -17.96 9.84
CA LEU A 372 8.59 -17.41 10.04
C LEU A 372 8.94 -16.43 8.93
N ARG A 373 9.36 -15.22 9.31
CA ARG A 373 9.86 -14.20 8.38
C ARG A 373 11.25 -13.72 8.75
N LEU A 374 12.16 -13.81 7.79
CA LEU A 374 13.56 -13.42 7.85
C LEU A 374 13.90 -12.60 6.60
N ASN A 375 13.10 -11.57 6.29
CA ASN A 375 13.32 -10.77 5.09
C ASN A 375 14.38 -9.68 5.34
N LYS A 376 15.39 -9.54 4.46
CA LYS A 376 16.50 -8.58 4.61
C LYS A 376 17.20 -8.67 5.98
N PHE A 377 17.40 -9.89 6.49
CA PHE A 377 18.18 -10.09 7.71
C PHE A 377 19.67 -10.09 7.34
N PHE A 378 20.44 -9.13 7.84
CA PHE A 378 21.78 -8.84 7.29
C PHE A 378 22.84 -9.90 7.66
N ASP A 379 22.66 -10.64 8.76
CA ASP A 379 23.60 -11.67 9.22
C ASP A 379 23.01 -13.08 9.04
N LEU A 380 22.97 -13.53 7.78
CA LEU A 380 22.51 -14.85 7.35
C LEU A 380 23.67 -15.64 6.71
N PRO A 381 24.64 -16.19 7.48
CA PRO A 381 25.65 -17.05 6.88
C PRO A 381 25.03 -18.38 6.42
N ASN A 382 25.55 -18.90 5.31
CA ASN A 382 25.07 -20.13 4.68
C ASN A 382 24.94 -21.30 5.68
N ASP A 383 25.96 -21.56 6.51
CA ASP A 383 25.94 -22.64 7.51
C ASP A 383 24.80 -22.54 8.53
N SER A 384 24.47 -21.33 8.98
CA SER A 384 23.38 -21.10 9.93
C SER A 384 22.02 -21.30 9.28
N VAL A 385 21.85 -20.84 8.03
CA VAL A 385 20.61 -21.04 7.25
C VAL A 385 20.42 -22.52 6.91
N ARG A 386 21.50 -23.21 6.50
CA ARG A 386 21.53 -24.65 6.29
C ARG A 386 21.10 -25.39 7.55
N SER A 387 21.67 -25.04 8.71
CA SER A 387 21.33 -25.65 10.00
C SER A 387 19.86 -25.41 10.36
N LEU A 388 19.31 -24.22 10.07
CA LEU A 388 17.91 -23.91 10.29
C LEU A 388 16.99 -24.80 9.46
N PHE A 389 17.25 -24.96 8.17
CA PHE A 389 16.44 -25.83 7.31
C PHE A 389 16.59 -27.32 7.64
N GLN A 390 17.79 -27.76 8.02
CA GLN A 390 18.00 -29.12 8.54
C GLN A 390 17.20 -29.36 9.83
N ALA A 391 17.20 -28.40 10.76
CA ALA A 391 16.39 -28.48 11.98
C ALA A 391 14.89 -28.58 11.70
N MET A 392 14.40 -27.93 10.64
CA MET A 392 13.01 -28.06 10.20
C MET A 392 12.74 -29.40 9.50
N ALA A 393 13.72 -29.96 8.79
CA ALA A 393 13.62 -31.27 8.13
C ALA A 393 13.36 -32.40 9.14
N ASP A 394 13.84 -32.28 10.38
CA ASP A 394 13.59 -33.21 11.49
C ASP A 394 12.11 -33.24 11.96
N GLY A 395 11.21 -32.50 11.31
CA GLY A 395 9.78 -32.49 11.59
C GLY A 395 9.40 -31.80 12.90
N LYS A 396 10.28 -30.92 13.42
CA LYS A 396 10.07 -30.20 14.68
C LYS A 396 9.13 -29.00 14.56
N THR A 397 8.77 -28.58 13.34
CA THR A 397 7.86 -27.46 13.05
C THR A 397 6.72 -27.90 12.10
N PRO A 398 5.89 -28.88 12.52
CA PRO A 398 4.88 -29.47 11.64
C PRO A 398 3.73 -28.51 11.28
N ASP A 399 3.52 -27.47 12.08
CA ASP A 399 2.46 -26.47 11.91
C ASP A 399 2.86 -25.33 10.95
N LEU A 400 4.08 -25.36 10.38
CA LEU A 400 4.60 -24.28 9.53
C LEU A 400 3.78 -24.16 8.23
N ARG A 401 3.17 -22.98 8.05
CA ARG A 401 2.35 -22.60 6.89
C ARG A 401 3.01 -21.57 5.99
N THR A 402 3.79 -20.65 6.56
CA THR A 402 4.44 -19.57 5.82
C THR A 402 5.91 -19.49 6.19
N ILE A 403 6.77 -19.54 5.18
CA ILE A 403 8.19 -19.23 5.32
C ILE A 403 8.58 -18.15 4.31
N GLU A 404 9.17 -17.06 4.82
CA GLU A 404 9.71 -15.99 4.00
C GLU A 404 11.18 -15.75 4.40
N VAL A 405 12.10 -15.95 3.47
CA VAL A 405 13.54 -15.76 3.68
C VAL A 405 14.09 -14.99 2.49
N ARG A 406 14.66 -13.82 2.75
CA ARG A 406 15.41 -13.04 1.76
C ARG A 406 16.86 -12.95 2.22
N LEU A 407 17.74 -13.61 1.49
CA LEU A 407 19.18 -13.59 1.75
C LEU A 407 19.79 -12.33 1.12
N PHE A 408 20.72 -11.73 1.84
CA PHE A 408 21.49 -10.59 1.35
C PHE A 408 22.93 -10.76 1.82
N ASP A 409 23.87 -10.96 0.89
CA ASP A 409 25.30 -10.97 1.20
C ASP A 409 26.04 -10.05 0.23
N GLU A 410 26.66 -8.99 0.76
CA GLU A 410 27.50 -8.07 -0.03
C GLU A 410 28.92 -8.64 -0.24
N ARG A 411 29.28 -9.75 0.43
CA ARG A 411 30.60 -10.37 0.32
C ARG A 411 30.62 -11.27 -0.91
N ASP A 412 31.28 -10.80 -1.95
CA ASP A 412 31.52 -11.57 -3.18
C ASP A 412 32.13 -12.96 -2.89
N GLY A 413 31.50 -14.02 -3.39
CA GLY A 413 32.08 -15.36 -3.51
C GLY A 413 31.61 -16.42 -2.50
N VAL A 414 30.68 -16.13 -1.60
CA VAL A 414 30.07 -17.15 -0.72
C VAL A 414 28.89 -17.80 -1.44
N ARG A 415 29.00 -19.10 -1.72
CA ARG A 415 27.94 -19.90 -2.35
C ARG A 415 26.92 -20.36 -1.31
N PHE A 416 25.63 -20.26 -1.65
CA PHE A 416 24.50 -20.66 -0.77
C PHE A 416 23.84 -21.99 -1.18
N ASP A 417 24.50 -22.77 -2.04
CA ASP A 417 24.03 -24.06 -2.55
C ASP A 417 23.55 -25.01 -1.44
N GLU A 418 24.33 -25.15 -0.37
CA GLU A 418 24.02 -26.09 0.72
C GLU A 418 22.75 -25.70 1.51
N ALA A 419 22.47 -24.39 1.64
CA ALA A 419 21.22 -23.93 2.24
C ALA A 419 20.01 -24.27 1.36
N VAL A 420 20.11 -24.08 0.04
CA VAL A 420 19.04 -24.45 -0.89
C VAL A 420 18.82 -25.97 -0.88
N ASP A 421 19.89 -26.76 -0.89
CA ASP A 421 19.81 -28.22 -0.80
C ASP A 421 19.19 -28.69 0.54
N ALA A 422 19.51 -28.02 1.65
CA ALA A 422 18.87 -28.30 2.94
C ALA A 422 17.37 -27.98 2.94
N PHE A 423 16.95 -26.89 2.27
CA PHE A 423 15.54 -26.60 2.09
C PHE A 423 14.85 -27.65 1.19
N ALA A 424 15.50 -28.06 0.09
CA ALA A 424 15.00 -29.11 -0.77
C ALA A 424 14.84 -30.43 -0.01
N LEU A 425 15.79 -30.76 0.87
CA LEU A 425 15.72 -31.92 1.76
C LEU A 425 14.54 -31.82 2.74
N MET A 426 14.35 -30.66 3.40
CA MET A 426 13.22 -30.41 4.29
C MET A 426 11.88 -30.71 3.60
N VAL A 427 11.73 -30.27 2.34
CA VAL A 427 10.54 -30.51 1.53
C VAL A 427 10.40 -32.01 1.19
N ARG A 428 11.47 -32.67 0.74
CA ARG A 428 11.44 -34.11 0.36
C ARG A 428 11.10 -35.04 1.52
N GLU A 429 11.63 -34.75 2.70
CA GLU A 429 11.36 -35.52 3.92
C GLU A 429 9.95 -35.22 4.48
N GLY A 430 9.30 -34.15 4.02
CA GLY A 430 7.97 -33.76 4.48
C GLY A 430 7.97 -33.19 5.90
N GLY A 431 9.04 -32.49 6.30
CA GLY A 431 9.15 -31.87 7.62
C GLY A 431 8.08 -30.79 7.88
N THR A 432 7.56 -30.17 6.83
CA THR A 432 6.61 -29.04 6.86
C THR A 432 5.40 -29.27 5.94
N PRO A 433 4.53 -30.28 6.23
CA PRO A 433 3.49 -30.72 5.30
C PRO A 433 2.32 -29.73 5.12
N GLN A 434 2.17 -28.79 6.06
CA GLN A 434 1.11 -27.77 6.03
C GLN A 434 1.53 -26.47 5.32
N ILE A 435 2.70 -26.44 4.66
CA ILE A 435 3.19 -25.21 4.05
C ILE A 435 2.25 -24.73 2.94
N GLU A 436 1.73 -23.52 3.10
CA GLU A 436 0.78 -22.86 2.19
C GLU A 436 1.49 -21.76 1.37
N GLN A 437 2.54 -21.15 1.92
CA GLN A 437 3.27 -20.03 1.30
C GLN A 437 4.78 -20.17 1.47
N ILE A 438 5.50 -20.16 0.36
CA ILE A 438 6.96 -20.13 0.31
C ILE A 438 7.39 -18.87 -0.43
N ARG A 439 8.20 -18.02 0.22
CA ARG A 439 8.90 -16.91 -0.43
C ARG A 439 10.39 -17.04 -0.15
N LEU A 440 11.17 -17.37 -1.18
CA LEU A 440 12.62 -17.45 -1.08
C LEU A 440 13.22 -16.46 -2.07
N ASP A 441 13.97 -15.50 -1.56
CA ASP A 441 14.69 -14.52 -2.36
C ASP A 441 16.19 -14.72 -2.14
N PHE A 442 16.82 -15.11 -3.22
CA PHE A 442 18.23 -15.40 -3.36
C PHE A 442 18.90 -14.48 -4.41
N TYR A 443 18.25 -13.38 -4.78
CA TYR A 443 18.73 -12.53 -5.88
C TYR A 443 20.11 -11.91 -5.60
N HIS A 444 20.41 -11.65 -4.33
CA HIS A 444 21.65 -11.02 -3.88
C HIS A 444 22.70 -12.02 -3.37
N VAL A 445 22.56 -13.31 -3.65
CA VAL A 445 23.53 -14.33 -3.26
C VAL A 445 23.93 -15.21 -4.43
N ASP A 446 25.09 -15.85 -4.34
CA ASP A 446 25.61 -16.72 -5.39
C ASP A 446 25.07 -18.15 -5.23
N ILE A 447 24.32 -18.63 -6.22
CA ILE A 447 23.67 -19.95 -6.24
C ILE A 447 23.78 -20.60 -7.61
N ARG A 448 24.17 -21.88 -7.63
CA ARG A 448 24.18 -22.69 -8.85
C ARG A 448 22.79 -23.21 -9.22
N SER A 449 22.64 -23.55 -10.49
CA SER A 449 21.46 -24.14 -11.10
C SER A 449 21.06 -25.47 -10.45
N ALA A 450 22.02 -26.31 -10.07
CA ALA A 450 21.77 -27.66 -9.56
C ALA A 450 20.99 -27.71 -8.23
N PRO A 451 21.33 -26.93 -7.19
CA PRO A 451 20.49 -26.80 -5.98
C PRO A 451 19.07 -26.32 -6.29
N MET A 452 18.91 -25.32 -7.14
CA MET A 452 17.59 -24.83 -7.56
C MET A 452 16.79 -25.90 -8.31
N SER A 453 17.46 -26.71 -9.13
CA SER A 453 16.86 -27.85 -9.82
C SER A 453 16.36 -28.91 -8.83
N SER A 454 17.18 -29.22 -7.82
CA SER A 454 16.84 -30.13 -6.74
C SER A 454 15.65 -29.65 -5.91
N LEU A 455 15.58 -28.33 -5.65
CA LEU A 455 14.46 -27.66 -4.98
C LEU A 455 13.18 -27.77 -5.81
N GLY A 456 13.23 -27.47 -7.11
CA GLY A 456 12.09 -27.61 -8.02
C GLY A 456 11.48 -29.02 -7.98
N ARG A 457 12.33 -30.05 -8.15
CA ARG A 457 11.90 -31.46 -8.03
C ARG A 457 11.38 -31.80 -6.65
N ALA A 458 11.97 -31.25 -5.59
CA ALA A 458 11.52 -31.46 -4.22
C ALA A 458 10.10 -30.92 -4.01
N LEU A 459 9.80 -29.71 -4.48
CA LEU A 459 8.46 -29.11 -4.41
C LEU A 459 7.43 -29.97 -5.14
N GLY A 460 7.81 -30.57 -6.27
CA GLY A 460 6.99 -31.52 -7.02
C GLY A 460 6.82 -32.92 -6.41
N SER A 461 7.45 -33.23 -5.27
CA SER A 461 7.38 -34.56 -4.64
C SER A 461 6.01 -34.93 -4.06
N GLY A 462 5.06 -33.98 -3.98
CA GLY A 462 3.75 -34.19 -3.37
C GLY A 462 3.71 -33.97 -1.85
N ARG A 463 4.86 -33.73 -1.22
CA ARG A 463 4.99 -33.49 0.23
C ARG A 463 4.46 -32.13 0.68
N VAL A 464 4.42 -31.16 -0.23
CA VAL A 464 3.91 -29.79 0.00
C VAL A 464 2.60 -29.56 -0.76
N SER A 465 1.68 -30.53 -0.67
CA SER A 465 0.40 -30.48 -1.39
C SER A 465 -0.55 -29.35 -0.98
N SER A 466 -0.30 -28.74 0.19
CA SER A 466 -1.02 -27.57 0.71
C SER A 466 -0.56 -26.24 0.12
N LEU A 467 0.52 -26.23 -0.68
CA LEU A 467 1.15 -25.02 -1.19
C LEU A 467 0.19 -24.26 -2.12
N ARG A 468 -0.05 -22.98 -1.81
CA ARG A 468 -0.92 -22.07 -2.56
C ARG A 468 -0.16 -20.93 -3.22
N GLN A 469 0.93 -20.48 -2.60
CA GLN A 469 1.78 -19.41 -3.12
C GLN A 469 3.25 -19.82 -3.11
N LEU A 470 3.91 -19.69 -4.27
CA LEU A 470 5.33 -19.92 -4.43
C LEU A 470 5.96 -18.69 -5.07
N LYS A 471 6.86 -18.03 -4.34
CA LYS A 471 7.70 -16.96 -4.84
C LYS A 471 9.17 -17.37 -4.74
N LEU A 472 9.86 -17.41 -5.87
CA LEU A 472 11.29 -17.72 -5.96
C LEU A 472 11.98 -16.63 -6.77
N GLU A 473 12.98 -15.98 -6.17
CA GLU A 473 13.83 -15.00 -6.85
C GLU A 473 15.28 -15.48 -6.75
N TRP A 474 16.00 -15.58 -7.87
CA TRP A 474 17.41 -15.99 -7.83
C TRP A 474 18.21 -15.45 -9.02
N PHE A 475 19.53 -15.36 -8.81
CA PHE A 475 20.51 -15.00 -9.82
C PHE A 475 21.56 -16.10 -9.94
N CYS A 476 21.77 -16.66 -11.13
CA CYS A 476 22.90 -17.58 -11.38
C CYS A 476 24.02 -16.85 -12.12
N ARG A 477 25.25 -16.89 -11.60
CA ARG A 477 26.45 -16.36 -12.25
C ARG A 477 26.84 -17.21 -13.47
N GLY A 478 27.60 -16.60 -14.39
CA GLY A 478 28.02 -17.22 -15.66
C GLY A 478 29.03 -18.37 -15.54
N ASP A 479 29.53 -18.68 -14.33
CA ASP A 479 30.44 -19.81 -14.11
C ASP A 479 29.74 -21.18 -14.01
N ASP A 480 28.41 -21.21 -14.10
CA ASP A 480 27.61 -22.44 -14.11
C ASP A 480 27.58 -23.09 -15.50
N GLU A 481 27.82 -24.40 -15.58
CA GLU A 481 27.79 -25.16 -16.84
C GLU A 481 26.38 -25.24 -17.45
N ASN A 482 25.32 -25.12 -16.64
CA ASN A 482 23.93 -25.14 -17.09
C ASN A 482 23.08 -24.17 -16.25
N PRO A 483 23.19 -22.85 -16.46
CA PRO A 483 22.52 -21.84 -15.61
C PRO A 483 20.99 -22.03 -15.57
N GLU A 484 20.40 -22.64 -16.60
CA GLU A 484 18.96 -22.88 -16.69
C GLU A 484 18.47 -24.14 -15.99
N GLY A 485 19.36 -25.03 -15.54
CA GLY A 485 18.98 -26.30 -14.90
C GLY A 485 18.06 -26.14 -13.69
N GLY A 486 18.11 -24.97 -13.04
CA GLY A 486 17.18 -24.58 -11.97
C GLY A 486 15.73 -24.48 -12.45
N VAL A 487 15.50 -23.87 -13.62
CA VAL A 487 14.17 -23.72 -14.23
C VAL A 487 13.64 -25.07 -14.69
N VAL A 488 14.48 -25.93 -15.27
CA VAL A 488 14.15 -27.32 -15.66
C VAL A 488 13.59 -28.08 -14.46
N GLY A 489 14.33 -28.13 -13.35
CA GLY A 489 13.88 -28.88 -12.17
C GLY A 489 12.57 -28.35 -11.57
N LEU A 490 12.32 -27.04 -11.68
CA LEU A 490 11.05 -26.44 -11.28
C LEU A 490 9.90 -26.81 -12.24
N ALA A 491 10.15 -26.80 -13.55
CA ALA A 491 9.19 -27.23 -14.55
C ALA A 491 8.82 -28.71 -14.36
N GLU A 492 9.79 -29.59 -14.14
CA GLU A 492 9.56 -31.01 -13.79
C GLU A 492 8.68 -31.12 -12.54
N GLY A 493 8.98 -30.34 -11.50
CA GLY A 493 8.24 -30.37 -10.24
C GLY A 493 6.78 -29.88 -10.38
N LEU A 494 6.57 -28.79 -11.11
CA LEU A 494 5.23 -28.27 -11.43
C LEU A 494 4.44 -29.23 -12.34
N GLY A 495 5.10 -29.80 -13.34
CA GLY A 495 4.52 -30.74 -14.31
C GLY A 495 4.19 -32.11 -13.71
N GLY A 496 4.86 -32.50 -12.63
CA GLY A 496 4.66 -33.79 -11.94
C GLY A 496 3.38 -33.89 -11.11
N GLY A 497 2.63 -32.78 -10.92
CA GLY A 497 1.35 -32.78 -10.21
C GLY A 497 1.43 -32.81 -8.68
N GLY A 498 2.62 -32.65 -8.11
CA GLY A 498 2.84 -32.63 -6.65
C GLY A 498 2.34 -31.39 -5.92
N MET A 499 1.94 -30.34 -6.64
CA MET A 499 1.44 -29.07 -6.10
C MET A 499 0.01 -28.77 -6.59
N PRO A 500 -1.00 -29.56 -6.20
CA PRO A 500 -2.35 -29.47 -6.77
C PRO A 500 -3.11 -28.21 -6.35
N LEU A 501 -2.72 -27.53 -5.28
CA LEU A 501 -3.39 -26.33 -4.74
C LEU A 501 -2.66 -25.02 -5.07
N LEU A 502 -1.60 -25.05 -5.89
CA LEU A 502 -0.83 -23.86 -6.21
C LEU A 502 -1.65 -22.89 -7.06
N GLU A 503 -1.93 -21.71 -6.53
CA GLU A 503 -2.74 -20.67 -7.16
C GLU A 503 -1.91 -19.48 -7.65
N ASP A 504 -0.81 -19.17 -6.97
CA ASP A 504 0.05 -18.01 -7.24
C ASP A 504 1.52 -18.46 -7.39
N LEU A 505 2.08 -18.23 -8.57
CA LEU A 505 3.46 -18.55 -8.91
C LEU A 505 4.18 -17.25 -9.33
N ASP A 506 5.18 -16.85 -8.57
CA ASP A 506 5.99 -15.67 -8.83
C ASP A 506 7.45 -16.09 -8.97
N LEU A 507 7.98 -16.02 -10.19
CA LEU A 507 9.35 -16.43 -10.50
C LEU A 507 10.11 -15.22 -11.03
N ASP A 508 11.19 -14.87 -10.35
CA ASP A 508 12.09 -13.83 -10.80
C ASP A 508 13.50 -14.39 -11.03
N VAL A 509 13.86 -14.57 -12.30
CA VAL A 509 15.07 -15.27 -12.72
C VAL A 509 15.99 -14.31 -13.44
N SER A 510 17.27 -14.35 -13.13
CA SER A 510 18.31 -13.61 -13.84
C SER A 510 19.57 -14.47 -13.99
N PHE A 511 20.30 -14.31 -15.09
CA PHE A 511 21.54 -15.02 -15.36
C PHE A 511 22.68 -14.06 -15.72
N GLY A 512 23.92 -14.51 -15.58
CA GLY A 512 25.10 -13.84 -16.12
C GLY A 512 25.14 -13.83 -17.66
N ASP A 513 26.16 -13.18 -18.22
CA ASP A 513 26.24 -12.80 -19.64
C ASP A 513 26.49 -13.97 -20.62
N ASP A 514 26.68 -15.21 -20.16
CA ASP A 514 27.05 -16.34 -21.01
C ASP A 514 25.81 -17.02 -21.65
N GLU A 515 25.63 -16.76 -22.96
CA GLU A 515 24.48 -17.11 -23.80
C GLU A 515 24.41 -18.57 -24.28
N GLU A 516 24.42 -19.57 -23.39
CA GLU A 516 24.19 -20.98 -23.83
C GLU A 516 23.16 -21.70 -22.94
N GLY A 517 21.96 -21.92 -23.50
CA GLY A 517 20.87 -22.63 -22.84
C GLY A 517 19.49 -22.23 -23.35
N GLY A 518 18.50 -23.10 -23.23
CA GLY A 518 17.09 -22.78 -23.49
C GLY A 518 16.08 -23.83 -23.00
N GLU A 519 16.55 -25.00 -22.56
CA GLU A 519 15.70 -26.15 -22.20
C GLU A 519 14.70 -25.81 -21.09
N GLY A 520 15.12 -25.07 -20.05
CA GLY A 520 14.27 -24.74 -18.91
C GLY A 520 13.06 -23.89 -19.28
N GLY A 521 13.23 -22.95 -20.22
CA GLY A 521 12.14 -22.13 -20.72
C GLY A 521 11.08 -22.97 -21.44
N ALA A 522 11.50 -23.87 -22.33
CA ALA A 522 10.59 -24.70 -23.11
C ALA A 522 9.73 -25.60 -22.22
N GLU A 523 10.33 -26.27 -21.23
CA GLU A 523 9.60 -27.14 -20.32
C GLU A 523 8.60 -26.36 -19.45
N LEU A 524 9.03 -25.23 -18.87
CA LEU A 524 8.14 -24.40 -18.06
C LEU A 524 6.96 -23.89 -18.89
N GLY A 525 7.23 -23.42 -20.11
CA GLY A 525 6.19 -22.98 -21.04
C GLY A 525 5.20 -24.09 -21.39
N GLU A 526 5.68 -25.31 -21.60
CA GLU A 526 4.81 -26.47 -21.84
C GLU A 526 3.91 -26.75 -20.62
N VAL A 527 4.48 -26.77 -19.42
CA VAL A 527 3.72 -27.02 -18.18
C VAL A 527 2.61 -25.99 -17.98
N LEU A 528 2.91 -24.71 -18.21
CA LEU A 528 1.95 -23.61 -18.08
C LEU A 528 0.85 -23.66 -19.15
N SER A 529 1.16 -24.12 -20.37
CA SER A 529 0.21 -24.14 -21.50
C SER A 529 -0.62 -25.43 -21.63
N THR A 530 -0.18 -26.53 -21.02
CA THR A 530 -0.82 -27.85 -21.10
C THR A 530 -1.80 -28.14 -19.97
N GLY A 531 -1.92 -27.25 -18.99
CA GLY A 531 -2.85 -27.41 -17.86
C GLY A 531 -2.39 -28.44 -16.82
N LYS A 532 -1.10 -28.83 -16.84
CA LYS A 532 -0.49 -29.74 -15.83
C LYS A 532 -0.58 -29.17 -14.40
N ALA A 533 -0.71 -27.85 -14.26
CA ALA A 533 -0.97 -27.14 -13.01
C ALA A 533 -2.36 -26.46 -13.03
N PRO A 534 -3.46 -27.20 -12.79
CA PRO A 534 -4.83 -26.74 -13.06
C PRO A 534 -5.35 -25.65 -12.09
N SER A 535 -4.71 -25.49 -10.92
CA SER A 535 -5.14 -24.52 -9.90
C SER A 535 -4.52 -23.13 -10.07
N LEU A 536 -3.55 -22.96 -10.98
CA LEU A 536 -2.88 -21.68 -11.20
C LEU A 536 -3.87 -20.61 -11.63
N ARG A 537 -3.82 -19.48 -10.93
CA ARG A 537 -4.62 -18.27 -11.19
C ARG A 537 -3.75 -17.10 -11.58
N ARG A 538 -2.60 -16.91 -10.92
CA ARG A 538 -1.63 -15.87 -11.23
C ARG A 538 -0.27 -16.51 -11.46
N VAL A 539 0.36 -16.14 -12.56
CA VAL A 539 1.76 -16.46 -12.84
C VAL A 539 2.47 -15.16 -13.18
N ARG A 540 3.42 -14.76 -12.34
CA ARG A 540 4.32 -13.63 -12.58
C ARG A 540 5.69 -14.18 -12.95
N LEU A 541 6.22 -13.74 -14.10
CA LEU A 541 7.54 -14.11 -14.58
C LEU A 541 8.37 -12.83 -14.77
N GLY A 542 9.28 -12.57 -13.84
CA GLY A 542 10.39 -11.66 -14.06
C GLY A 542 11.47 -12.41 -14.84
N TRP A 543 11.56 -12.13 -16.14
CA TRP A 543 12.20 -13.03 -17.09
C TRP A 543 13.27 -12.30 -17.92
N PRO A 544 14.48 -12.86 -18.05
CA PRO A 544 15.52 -12.25 -18.85
C PRO A 544 15.16 -12.39 -20.33
N ALA A 545 15.32 -11.31 -21.09
CA ALA A 545 15.05 -11.28 -22.53
C ALA A 545 16.19 -11.94 -23.33
N THR A 546 16.47 -13.20 -23.04
CA THR A 546 17.53 -14.02 -23.65
C THR A 546 16.94 -15.22 -24.40
N GLN A 547 17.77 -16.21 -24.74
CA GLN A 547 17.30 -17.48 -25.31
C GLN A 547 16.25 -18.17 -24.41
N LEU A 548 16.32 -17.99 -23.08
CA LEU A 548 15.32 -18.50 -22.13
C LEU A 548 13.91 -17.96 -22.40
N LEU A 549 13.77 -16.68 -22.78
CA LEU A 549 12.48 -16.11 -23.19
C LEU A 549 12.00 -16.73 -24.51
N SER A 550 12.92 -16.94 -25.46
CA SER A 550 12.61 -17.54 -26.75
C SER A 550 12.02 -18.94 -26.60
N THR A 551 12.66 -19.79 -25.81
CA THR A 551 12.20 -21.16 -25.57
C THR A 551 10.98 -21.22 -24.68
N LEU A 552 10.85 -20.30 -23.70
CA LEU A 552 9.59 -20.13 -22.95
C LEU A 552 8.42 -19.88 -23.91
N CYS A 553 8.59 -18.99 -24.88
CA CYS A 553 7.56 -18.71 -25.88
C CYS A 553 7.24 -19.93 -26.75
N GLU A 554 8.24 -20.74 -27.11
CA GLU A 554 8.04 -22.01 -27.81
C GLU A 554 7.22 -23.00 -26.97
N GLY A 555 7.60 -23.20 -25.71
CA GLY A 555 6.89 -24.05 -24.75
C GLY A 555 5.44 -23.61 -24.52
N LEU A 556 5.21 -22.31 -24.33
CA LEU A 556 3.85 -21.74 -24.20
C LEU A 556 3.02 -21.97 -25.48
N CYS A 557 3.69 -22.13 -26.62
CA CYS A 557 3.06 -22.48 -27.88
C CYS A 557 2.90 -23.98 -28.12
N VAL A 558 3.32 -24.86 -27.21
CA VAL A 558 3.08 -26.32 -27.33
C VAL A 558 1.64 -26.64 -26.91
N GLY A 559 1.22 -26.20 -25.73
CA GLY A 559 -0.09 -26.49 -25.17
C GLY A 559 -1.24 -25.72 -25.82
N SER A 560 -2.46 -26.23 -25.63
CA SER A 560 -3.71 -25.65 -26.17
C SER A 560 -4.78 -25.41 -25.09
N SER A 561 -4.46 -25.65 -23.82
CA SER A 561 -5.41 -25.64 -22.71
C SER A 561 -4.77 -25.15 -21.41
N PRO A 562 -4.33 -23.88 -21.33
CA PRO A 562 -3.95 -23.28 -20.05
C PRO A 562 -5.16 -23.31 -19.10
N PRO A 563 -4.94 -23.26 -17.77
CA PRO A 563 -6.03 -23.18 -16.81
C PRO A 563 -6.95 -21.98 -17.11
N PRO A 564 -8.29 -22.12 -17.13
CA PRO A 564 -9.20 -21.09 -17.65
C PRO A 564 -9.13 -19.74 -16.93
N MET A 565 -8.79 -19.78 -15.64
CA MET A 565 -8.69 -18.60 -14.76
C MET A 565 -7.27 -18.06 -14.65
N MET A 566 -6.28 -18.71 -15.27
CA MET A 566 -4.90 -18.28 -15.19
C MET A 566 -4.71 -16.94 -15.88
N ARG A 567 -3.92 -16.06 -15.24
CA ARG A 567 -3.44 -14.80 -15.78
C ARG A 567 -1.93 -14.79 -15.71
N LEU A 568 -1.31 -14.36 -16.81
CA LEU A 568 0.13 -14.26 -16.94
C LEU A 568 0.54 -12.79 -16.87
N GLU A 569 1.52 -12.51 -16.02
CA GLU A 569 2.20 -11.24 -15.91
C GLU A 569 3.67 -11.47 -16.28
N MET A 570 4.16 -10.78 -17.30
CA MET A 570 5.56 -10.88 -17.74
C MET A 570 6.25 -9.55 -17.48
N ASP A 571 7.31 -9.58 -16.68
CA ASP A 571 8.20 -8.46 -16.45
C ASP A 571 9.55 -8.76 -17.13
N LEU A 572 9.80 -8.10 -18.25
CA LEU A 572 10.95 -8.34 -19.09
C LEU A 572 12.17 -7.62 -18.51
N LYS A 573 13.22 -8.41 -18.24
CA LYS A 573 14.53 -7.93 -17.82
C LYS A 573 15.47 -7.79 -19.00
N ASP A 574 16.20 -6.70 -19.03
CA ASP A 574 17.24 -6.49 -20.04
C ASP A 574 18.47 -7.28 -19.65
N VAL A 575 19.14 -7.84 -20.65
CA VAL A 575 20.42 -8.52 -20.49
C VAL A 575 21.36 -7.89 -21.51
N TYR A 576 22.64 -7.74 -21.15
CA TYR A 576 23.69 -7.08 -21.94
C TYR A 576 23.98 -7.82 -23.26
N GLY A 577 23.01 -7.90 -24.17
CA GLY A 577 23.06 -8.60 -25.44
C GLY A 577 22.02 -8.02 -26.39
N ASN A 578 22.46 -7.43 -27.50
CA ASN A 578 21.58 -6.76 -28.48
C ASN A 578 20.81 -7.79 -29.38
N SER A 579 20.32 -8.89 -28.82
CA SER A 579 19.64 -9.93 -29.59
C SER A 579 18.17 -9.57 -29.83
N GLU A 580 17.77 -9.43 -31.10
CA GLU A 580 16.37 -9.20 -31.48
C GLU A 580 15.49 -10.45 -31.38
N ILE A 581 16.09 -11.62 -31.27
CA ILE A 581 15.40 -12.92 -31.36
C ILE A 581 14.35 -13.09 -30.25
N PRO A 582 14.63 -12.82 -28.96
CA PRO A 582 13.70 -13.11 -27.87
C PRO A 582 12.38 -12.35 -27.95
N LEU A 583 12.45 -11.03 -28.23
CA LEU A 583 11.25 -10.22 -28.41
C LEU A 583 10.46 -10.62 -29.67
N SER A 584 11.16 -11.02 -30.75
CA SER A 584 10.50 -11.49 -31.98
C SER A 584 9.76 -12.82 -31.75
N ARG A 585 10.33 -13.73 -30.96
CA ARG A 585 9.67 -14.98 -30.56
C ARG A 585 8.46 -14.74 -29.67
N LEU A 586 8.55 -13.81 -28.73
CA LEU A 586 7.41 -13.37 -27.93
C LEU A 586 6.30 -12.79 -28.82
N ALA A 587 6.66 -11.93 -29.77
CA ALA A 587 5.71 -11.39 -30.75
C ALA A 587 5.01 -12.49 -31.55
N GLN A 588 5.75 -13.52 -31.99
CA GLN A 588 5.18 -14.67 -32.71
C GLN A 588 4.22 -15.48 -31.82
N ALA A 589 4.58 -15.73 -30.56
CA ALA A 589 3.74 -16.42 -29.61
C ALA A 589 2.43 -15.67 -29.35
N ILE A 590 2.48 -14.33 -29.21
CA ILE A 590 1.30 -13.49 -29.09
C ILE A 590 0.42 -13.59 -30.35
N ARG A 591 1.01 -13.47 -31.55
CA ARG A 591 0.25 -13.55 -32.83
C ARG A 591 -0.46 -14.87 -33.02
N SER A 592 0.06 -15.95 -32.44
CA SER A 592 -0.54 -17.28 -32.50
C SER A 592 -1.87 -17.40 -31.73
N GLY A 593 -2.19 -16.43 -30.86
CA GLY A 593 -3.38 -16.43 -30.01
C GLY A 593 -3.28 -17.31 -28.76
N ARG A 594 -2.16 -18.01 -28.59
CA ARG A 594 -1.91 -18.89 -27.44
C ARG A 594 -1.61 -18.15 -26.14
N LEU A 595 -1.35 -16.84 -26.20
CA LEU A 595 -1.10 -15.98 -25.02
C LEU A 595 -2.29 -15.07 -24.68
N SER A 596 -3.52 -15.48 -25.02
CA SER A 596 -4.73 -14.68 -24.76
C SER A 596 -5.01 -14.38 -23.27
N TYR A 597 -4.37 -15.12 -22.36
CA TYR A 597 -4.44 -14.95 -20.90
C TYR A 597 -3.38 -13.99 -20.34
N LEU A 598 -2.57 -13.33 -21.18
CA LEU A 598 -1.64 -12.29 -20.76
C LEU A 598 -2.42 -11.08 -20.19
N GLN A 599 -2.08 -10.67 -18.97
CA GLN A 599 -2.69 -9.55 -18.25
C GLN A 599 -1.76 -8.34 -18.16
N LYS A 600 -0.46 -8.56 -17.94
CA LYS A 600 0.54 -7.50 -17.81
C LYS A 600 1.80 -7.83 -18.60
N LEU A 601 2.32 -6.83 -19.30
CA LEU A 601 3.63 -6.88 -19.97
C LEU A 601 4.41 -5.61 -19.59
N SER A 602 5.44 -5.76 -18.76
CA SER A 602 6.22 -4.64 -18.23
C SER A 602 7.73 -4.83 -18.39
N SER A 603 8.48 -3.77 -18.10
CA SER A 603 9.92 -3.81 -17.80
C SER A 603 10.18 -2.84 -16.63
N GLU A 604 10.17 -3.32 -15.39
CA GLU A 604 10.08 -2.47 -14.17
C GLU A 604 11.38 -1.71 -13.78
N SER A 605 12.56 -2.09 -14.26
CA SER A 605 13.84 -1.47 -13.83
C SER A 605 14.36 -0.41 -14.80
N TRP A 606 14.90 0.69 -14.26
CA TRP A 606 15.63 1.72 -15.01
C TRP A 606 16.94 1.19 -15.62
N HIS A 607 17.43 0.07 -15.07
CA HIS A 607 18.58 -0.66 -15.60
C HIS A 607 18.17 -1.61 -16.73
N ASN A 608 16.87 -1.91 -16.89
CA ASN A 608 16.37 -2.76 -17.96
C ASN A 608 16.15 -1.93 -19.22
N VAL A 609 17.19 -1.80 -20.05
CA VAL A 609 17.16 -0.96 -21.24
C VAL A 609 17.42 -1.76 -22.52
N PHE A 610 16.34 -2.07 -23.21
CA PHE A 610 16.43 -2.56 -24.58
C PHE A 610 17.09 -1.53 -25.51
N ARG A 611 18.27 -1.88 -26.05
CA ARG A 611 19.04 -1.08 -27.02
C ARG A 611 19.03 -1.77 -28.39
N HIS A 612 18.88 -0.99 -29.46
CA HIS A 612 19.02 -1.48 -30.84
C HIS A 612 18.07 -2.62 -31.26
N LEU A 613 16.82 -2.62 -30.76
CA LEU A 613 15.80 -3.65 -31.04
C LEU A 613 14.62 -3.15 -31.89
N GLU A 614 14.85 -2.23 -32.83
CA GLU A 614 13.77 -1.54 -33.56
C GLU A 614 12.81 -2.50 -34.26
N ARG A 615 13.35 -3.54 -34.92
CA ARG A 615 12.54 -4.50 -35.65
C ARG A 615 11.67 -5.33 -34.71
N SER A 616 12.28 -5.92 -33.69
CA SER A 616 11.58 -6.82 -32.77
C SER A 616 10.58 -6.07 -31.88
N ALA A 617 10.87 -4.82 -31.52
CA ALA A 617 9.93 -3.93 -30.86
C ALA A 617 8.71 -3.64 -31.75
N GLY A 618 8.92 -3.33 -33.04
CA GLY A 618 7.82 -3.20 -34.00
C GLY A 618 7.03 -4.51 -34.18
N GLU A 619 7.71 -5.65 -34.24
CA GLU A 619 7.04 -6.96 -34.33
C GLU A 619 6.15 -7.22 -33.11
N LEU A 620 6.63 -6.92 -31.91
CA LEU A 620 5.90 -7.07 -30.65
C LEU A 620 4.71 -6.12 -30.56
N GLY A 621 4.90 -4.84 -30.88
CA GLY A 621 3.81 -3.86 -30.93
C GLY A 621 2.68 -4.30 -31.86
N GLY A 622 3.03 -4.69 -33.08
CA GLY A 622 2.06 -5.21 -34.05
C GLY A 622 1.42 -6.54 -33.65
N ALA A 623 2.11 -7.37 -32.86
CA ALA A 623 1.57 -8.62 -32.35
C ALA A 623 0.43 -8.40 -31.34
N LEU A 624 0.58 -7.44 -30.43
CA LEU A 624 -0.43 -7.13 -29.40
C LEU A 624 -1.79 -6.75 -30.01
N THR A 625 -1.80 -6.07 -31.16
CA THR A 625 -3.02 -5.72 -31.91
C THR A 625 -3.23 -6.58 -33.14
N HIS A 626 -2.62 -7.77 -33.22
CA HIS A 626 -2.89 -8.73 -34.28
C HIS A 626 -4.28 -9.37 -34.12
N SER A 627 -4.97 -9.66 -35.23
CA SER A 627 -6.33 -10.24 -35.19
C SER A 627 -6.38 -11.60 -34.49
N GLY A 628 -5.29 -12.37 -34.57
CA GLY A 628 -5.17 -13.67 -33.91
C GLY A 628 -4.78 -13.61 -32.43
N ALA A 629 -4.35 -12.47 -31.89
CA ALA A 629 -3.76 -12.41 -30.55
C ALA A 629 -4.77 -12.53 -29.40
N CYS A 630 -6.04 -12.15 -29.63
CA CYS A 630 -7.12 -12.29 -28.66
C CYS A 630 -6.80 -11.71 -27.25
N MET A 631 -6.15 -10.53 -27.20
CA MET A 631 -5.71 -9.86 -25.97
C MET A 631 -6.86 -9.19 -25.20
N GLY A 632 -7.88 -9.96 -24.83
CA GLY A 632 -9.06 -9.50 -24.10
C GLY A 632 -8.82 -9.19 -22.63
N PHE A 633 -7.78 -9.79 -22.02
CA PHE A 633 -7.46 -9.64 -20.59
C PHE A 633 -6.25 -8.74 -20.32
N LEU A 634 -5.60 -8.19 -21.36
CA LEU A 634 -4.42 -7.34 -21.20
C LEU A 634 -4.83 -6.00 -20.58
N GLU A 635 -4.35 -5.73 -19.37
CA GLU A 635 -4.66 -4.53 -18.59
C GLU A 635 -3.50 -3.52 -18.57
N GLU A 636 -2.25 -3.98 -18.67
CA GLU A 636 -1.07 -3.12 -18.57
C GLU A 636 -0.02 -3.48 -19.64
N VAL A 637 0.45 -2.46 -20.35
CA VAL A 637 1.63 -2.53 -21.22
C VAL A 637 2.55 -1.36 -20.87
N SER A 638 3.68 -1.67 -20.25
CA SER A 638 4.68 -0.69 -19.80
C SER A 638 6.10 -1.15 -20.09
N ILE A 639 6.54 -1.04 -21.35
CA ILE A 639 7.88 -1.44 -21.79
C ILE A 639 8.73 -0.20 -22.06
N THR A 640 9.94 -0.17 -21.54
CA THR A 640 10.85 0.97 -21.66
C THR A 640 11.91 0.73 -22.73
N PHE A 641 11.92 1.58 -23.77
CA PHE A 641 12.94 1.59 -24.81
C PHE A 641 13.70 2.93 -24.73
N LEU A 642 15.02 2.92 -24.49
CA LEU A 642 15.82 4.17 -24.46
C LEU A 642 15.92 4.83 -25.84
N GLN A 643 15.94 4.03 -26.91
CA GLN A 643 16.11 4.56 -28.26
C GLN A 643 14.76 4.95 -28.86
N LYS A 644 14.66 6.22 -29.27
CA LYS A 644 13.46 6.77 -29.90
C LYS A 644 12.98 5.94 -31.11
N PRO A 645 13.83 5.53 -32.09
CA PRO A 645 13.37 4.72 -33.22
C PRO A 645 12.70 3.42 -32.79
N THR A 646 13.23 2.74 -31.77
CA THR A 646 12.67 1.51 -31.22
C THR A 646 11.31 1.74 -30.57
N ASN A 647 11.18 2.82 -29.81
CA ASN A 647 9.92 3.24 -29.19
C ASN A 647 8.86 3.58 -30.26
N ASP A 648 9.25 4.36 -31.26
CA ASP A 648 8.40 4.74 -32.41
C ASP A 648 7.94 3.50 -33.20
N ALA A 649 8.82 2.53 -33.42
CA ALA A 649 8.49 1.28 -34.10
C ALA A 649 7.47 0.45 -33.32
N PHE A 650 7.65 0.31 -32.00
CA PHE A 650 6.70 -0.41 -31.13
C PHE A 650 5.30 0.20 -31.15
N PHE A 651 5.19 1.50 -30.80
CA PHE A 651 3.87 2.15 -30.73
C PHE A 651 3.27 2.36 -32.12
N GLY A 652 4.10 2.58 -33.14
CA GLY A 652 3.66 2.68 -34.53
C GLY A 652 3.01 1.39 -35.01
N ALA A 653 3.64 0.24 -34.76
CA ALA A 653 3.08 -1.06 -35.11
C ALA A 653 1.84 -1.41 -34.26
N LEU A 654 1.85 -1.08 -32.97
CA LEU A 654 0.69 -1.24 -32.08
C LEU A 654 -0.54 -0.52 -32.61
N HIS A 655 -0.35 0.73 -33.06
CA HIS A 655 -1.40 1.51 -33.70
C HIS A 655 -1.90 0.88 -35.01
N GLN A 656 -1.01 0.39 -35.86
CA GLN A 656 -1.37 -0.10 -37.20
C GLN A 656 -2.12 -1.44 -37.17
N GLY A 657 -1.88 -2.31 -36.19
CA GLY A 657 -2.51 -3.65 -36.12
C GLY A 657 -4.05 -3.61 -36.03
N PRO A 658 -4.80 -4.54 -36.65
CA PRO A 658 -6.25 -4.44 -36.83
C PRO A 658 -7.09 -4.62 -35.54
N GLY A 659 -6.51 -5.18 -34.48
CA GLY A 659 -7.18 -5.54 -33.23
C GLY A 659 -7.47 -4.38 -32.28
N ARG A 660 -8.18 -4.71 -31.20
CA ARG A 660 -8.50 -3.81 -30.08
C ARG A 660 -8.02 -4.43 -28.77
N LEU A 661 -7.71 -3.58 -27.79
CA LEU A 661 -7.30 -3.95 -26.44
C LEU A 661 -8.36 -3.42 -25.45
N PRO A 662 -9.47 -4.16 -25.27
CA PRO A 662 -10.65 -3.65 -24.58
C PRO A 662 -10.45 -3.43 -23.08
N SER A 663 -9.55 -4.18 -22.45
CA SER A 663 -9.29 -4.14 -21.00
C SER A 663 -8.07 -3.31 -20.62
N LEU A 664 -7.34 -2.75 -21.60
CA LEU A 664 -6.10 -2.02 -21.33
C LEU A 664 -6.39 -0.74 -20.54
N ARG A 665 -5.80 -0.63 -19.36
CA ARG A 665 -5.93 0.49 -18.41
C ARG A 665 -4.71 1.38 -18.44
N THR A 666 -3.52 0.78 -18.57
CA THR A 666 -2.25 1.49 -18.50
C THR A 666 -1.44 1.23 -19.75
N LEU A 667 -1.05 2.31 -20.43
CA LEU A 667 -0.14 2.30 -21.57
C LEU A 667 0.96 3.33 -21.31
N GLY A 668 2.19 2.86 -21.13
CA GLY A 668 3.29 3.74 -20.77
C GLY A 668 4.67 3.18 -21.06
N THR A 669 5.66 3.97 -20.67
CA THR A 669 7.09 3.64 -20.64
C THR A 669 7.66 4.29 -19.37
N LEU A 670 8.69 3.72 -18.76
CA LEU A 670 9.34 4.34 -17.60
C LEU A 670 10.35 5.41 -18.05
N GLY A 671 10.54 6.45 -17.23
CA GLY A 671 11.56 7.48 -17.44
C GLY A 671 11.20 8.54 -18.49
N TRP A 672 12.20 9.03 -19.23
CA TRP A 672 12.13 10.21 -20.12
C TRP A 672 11.55 9.93 -21.52
N HIS A 673 11.30 8.66 -21.86
CA HIS A 673 10.96 8.22 -23.21
C HIS A 673 9.48 7.86 -23.38
N CYS A 674 8.56 8.82 -23.21
CA CYS A 674 7.13 8.53 -23.33
C CYS A 674 6.71 8.18 -24.78
N PRO A 675 5.57 7.49 -24.96
CA PRO A 675 5.05 7.11 -26.26
C PRO A 675 4.87 8.31 -27.21
N PRO A 676 5.09 8.15 -28.52
CA PRO A 676 4.90 9.25 -29.47
C PRO A 676 3.43 9.63 -29.58
N ALA A 677 3.16 10.94 -29.51
CA ALA A 677 1.86 11.56 -29.74
C ALA A 677 1.14 11.02 -31.01
N SER A 678 1.89 10.84 -32.08
CA SER A 678 1.42 10.33 -33.38
C SER A 678 0.87 8.90 -33.32
N CYS A 679 1.29 8.10 -32.34
CA CYS A 679 0.90 6.70 -32.21
C CYS A 679 -0.25 6.51 -31.19
N VAL A 680 -0.21 7.26 -30.08
CA VAL A 680 -1.25 7.19 -29.04
C VAL A 680 -2.58 7.79 -29.51
N ALA A 681 -2.53 8.95 -30.18
CA ALA A 681 -3.73 9.65 -30.59
C ALA A 681 -4.65 8.79 -31.48
N PRO A 682 -4.13 8.07 -32.49
CA PRO A 682 -4.97 7.21 -33.31
C PRO A 682 -5.46 5.93 -32.59
N LEU A 683 -4.77 5.44 -31.54
CA LEU A 683 -5.27 4.33 -30.71
C LEU A 683 -6.55 4.72 -29.97
N ILE A 684 -6.56 5.91 -29.36
CA ILE A 684 -7.71 6.46 -28.65
C ILE A 684 -8.82 6.82 -29.64
N THR A 685 -8.50 7.60 -30.69
CA THR A 685 -9.50 8.09 -31.66
C THR A 685 -10.27 6.94 -32.34
N ARG A 686 -9.57 5.85 -32.68
CA ARG A 686 -10.19 4.66 -33.31
C ARG A 686 -10.90 3.73 -32.32
N GLY A 687 -10.95 4.07 -31.02
CA GLY A 687 -11.57 3.26 -29.99
C GLY A 687 -10.91 1.90 -29.79
N LYS A 688 -9.59 1.80 -30.03
CA LYS A 688 -8.85 0.55 -29.84
C LYS A 688 -8.57 0.25 -28.37
N VAL A 689 -8.54 1.28 -27.52
CA VAL A 689 -8.24 1.19 -26.08
C VAL A 689 -9.34 1.86 -25.23
N PRO A 690 -10.59 1.35 -25.26
CA PRO A 690 -11.74 2.03 -24.66
C PRO A 690 -11.74 2.11 -23.13
N SER A 691 -10.90 1.33 -22.45
CA SER A 691 -10.80 1.30 -20.97
C SER A 691 -9.56 2.01 -20.44
N LEU A 692 -8.81 2.71 -21.30
CA LEU A 692 -7.56 3.37 -20.93
C LEU A 692 -7.80 4.38 -19.81
N SER A 693 -7.16 4.18 -18.67
CA SER A 693 -7.27 5.05 -17.50
C SER A 693 -6.03 5.90 -17.27
N GLU A 694 -4.85 5.41 -17.65
CA GLU A 694 -3.59 6.11 -17.47
C GLU A 694 -2.87 6.26 -18.81
N VAL A 695 -2.45 7.49 -19.11
CA VAL A 695 -1.70 7.80 -20.34
C VAL A 695 -0.55 8.75 -20.03
N ASN A 696 0.63 8.42 -20.57
CA ASN A 696 1.79 9.30 -20.57
C ASN A 696 2.04 9.79 -22.01
N LEU A 697 2.14 11.11 -22.21
CA LEU A 697 2.28 11.77 -23.50
C LEU A 697 3.55 12.62 -23.52
N ASN A 698 4.50 12.27 -24.39
CA ASN A 698 5.64 13.15 -24.67
C ASN A 698 5.34 14.00 -25.92
N LEU A 699 5.29 15.31 -25.72
CA LEU A 699 5.04 16.31 -26.76
C LEU A 699 6.29 17.12 -27.10
N SER A 700 7.46 16.85 -26.50
CA SER A 700 8.69 17.63 -26.68
C SER A 700 9.14 17.76 -28.13
N GLU A 701 8.96 16.71 -28.91
CA GLU A 701 9.40 16.62 -30.31
C GLU A 701 8.24 16.42 -31.29
N ALA A 702 6.99 16.53 -30.81
CA ALA A 702 5.81 16.35 -31.65
C ALA A 702 5.60 17.56 -32.57
N ASN A 703 5.37 17.31 -33.86
CA ASN A 703 4.96 18.37 -34.78
C ASN A 703 3.51 18.81 -34.49
N ILE A 704 3.11 19.96 -35.04
CA ILE A 704 1.76 20.52 -34.80
C ILE A 704 0.64 19.56 -35.22
N GLN A 705 0.84 18.78 -36.28
CA GLN A 705 -0.14 17.78 -36.74
C GLN A 705 -0.31 16.62 -35.73
N GLY A 706 0.78 16.16 -35.12
CA GLY A 706 0.76 15.13 -34.08
C GLY A 706 0.05 15.63 -32.82
N ILE A 707 0.26 16.89 -32.45
CA ILE A 707 -0.41 17.51 -31.30
C ILE A 707 -1.89 17.76 -31.58
N GLN A 708 -2.25 18.18 -32.79
CA GLN A 708 -3.65 18.25 -33.23
C GLN A 708 -4.32 16.88 -33.16
N ALA A 709 -3.64 15.81 -33.58
CA ALA A 709 -4.17 14.46 -33.45
C ALA A 709 -4.41 14.08 -31.98
N VAL A 710 -3.45 14.38 -31.08
CA VAL A 710 -3.62 14.17 -29.63
C VAL A 710 -4.81 14.95 -29.10
N ALA A 711 -4.92 16.23 -29.43
CA ALA A 711 -6.04 17.06 -28.99
C ALA A 711 -7.40 16.50 -29.46
N MET A 712 -7.50 16.05 -30.72
CA MET A 712 -8.70 15.40 -31.26
C MET A 712 -9.01 14.07 -30.56
N SER A 713 -7.98 13.32 -30.19
CA SER A 713 -8.12 12.04 -29.49
C SER A 713 -8.67 12.19 -28.08
N LEU A 714 -8.19 13.19 -27.33
CA LEU A 714 -8.68 13.57 -26.00
C LEU A 714 -10.06 14.26 -26.05
N GLY A 715 -10.37 14.91 -27.19
CA GLY A 715 -11.70 15.40 -27.52
C GLY A 715 -12.72 14.32 -27.88
N SER A 716 -12.32 13.04 -27.95
CA SER A 716 -13.20 11.94 -28.38
C SER A 716 -13.88 11.26 -27.18
N PRO A 717 -15.06 10.62 -27.37
CA PRO A 717 -15.71 9.85 -26.31
C PRO A 717 -14.88 8.66 -25.83
N HIS A 718 -13.90 8.21 -26.61
CA HIS A 718 -12.99 7.13 -26.22
C HIS A 718 -11.97 7.55 -25.15
N ALA A 719 -11.81 8.85 -24.89
CA ALA A 719 -10.97 9.36 -23.80
C ALA A 719 -11.72 9.41 -22.45
N ALA A 720 -13.02 9.06 -22.41
CA ALA A 720 -13.87 9.25 -21.23
C ALA A 720 -13.57 8.32 -20.04
N SER A 721 -12.71 7.32 -20.22
CA SER A 721 -12.20 6.44 -19.17
C SER A 721 -10.94 6.97 -18.47
N LEU A 722 -10.29 7.99 -19.03
CA LEU A 722 -9.03 8.54 -18.50
C LEU A 722 -9.22 9.09 -17.08
N ARG A 723 -8.29 8.72 -16.20
CA ARG A 723 -8.20 9.12 -14.80
C ARG A 723 -6.89 9.81 -14.48
N LYS A 724 -5.79 9.37 -15.09
CA LYS A 724 -4.47 9.95 -14.92
C LYS A 724 -3.86 10.29 -16.27
N MET A 725 -3.36 11.51 -16.40
CA MET A 725 -2.70 11.97 -17.61
C MET A 725 -1.40 12.69 -17.24
N GLU A 726 -0.30 12.22 -17.81
CA GLU A 726 1.00 12.86 -17.73
C GLU A 726 1.37 13.41 -19.09
N VAL A 727 1.77 14.68 -19.14
CA VAL A 727 2.11 15.39 -20.37
C VAL A 727 3.42 16.11 -20.17
N ARG A 728 4.41 15.82 -21.01
CA ARG A 728 5.69 16.52 -20.99
C ARG A 728 5.89 17.30 -22.28
N PHE A 729 6.13 18.59 -22.13
CA PHE A 729 6.65 19.44 -23.20
C PHE A 729 8.21 19.37 -23.15
N GLY A 730 8.93 19.92 -24.12
CA GLY A 730 10.39 19.72 -24.23
C GLY A 730 11.18 20.90 -23.69
N HIS A 731 12.31 20.66 -23.02
CA HIS A 731 13.31 21.70 -22.74
C HIS A 731 14.08 22.05 -24.02
N LEU A 732 13.92 23.27 -24.52
CA LEU A 732 14.58 23.72 -25.73
C LEU A 732 15.87 24.48 -25.38
N ALA A 733 16.97 23.74 -25.23
CA ALA A 733 18.31 24.33 -25.24
C ALA A 733 18.74 24.85 -26.65
N GLN A 734 17.82 25.09 -27.58
CA GLN A 734 18.11 25.65 -28.90
C GLN A 734 17.15 26.80 -29.22
N ALA A 735 17.71 28.01 -29.24
CA ALA A 735 17.08 29.32 -29.17
C ALA A 735 16.23 29.78 -30.39
N ASP A 736 15.61 28.89 -31.17
CA ASP A 736 15.04 29.30 -32.47
C ASP A 736 13.79 28.51 -32.95
N ARG A 737 12.77 28.31 -32.09
CA ARG A 737 11.45 27.85 -32.55
C ARG A 737 10.26 28.62 -31.92
N PRO A 738 9.55 29.48 -32.68
CA PRO A 738 8.32 30.18 -32.23
C PRO A 738 7.07 29.27 -32.14
N TYR A 739 7.25 27.95 -31.99
CA TYR A 739 6.17 26.96 -32.09
C TYR A 739 5.58 26.52 -30.75
N GLU A 740 6.25 26.77 -29.62
CA GLU A 740 5.89 26.23 -28.30
C GLU A 740 4.50 26.68 -27.83
N ALA A 741 4.21 27.99 -27.87
CA ALA A 741 2.90 28.55 -27.51
C ALA A 741 1.75 27.94 -28.31
N ALA A 742 1.89 27.82 -29.63
CA ALA A 742 0.85 27.27 -30.50
C ALA A 742 0.63 25.78 -30.24
N THR A 743 1.69 25.02 -29.93
CA THR A 743 1.61 23.60 -29.61
C THR A 743 0.93 23.35 -28.26
N VAL A 744 1.32 24.07 -27.22
CA VAL A 744 0.67 23.99 -25.90
C VAL A 744 -0.79 24.44 -26.01
N ALA A 745 -1.07 25.55 -26.70
CA ALA A 745 -2.43 26.02 -26.92
C ALA A 745 -3.31 24.97 -27.62
N THR A 746 -2.79 24.32 -28.66
CA THR A 746 -3.51 23.24 -29.38
C THR A 746 -3.85 22.08 -28.45
N PHE A 747 -2.92 21.67 -27.57
CA PHE A 747 -3.18 20.64 -26.58
C PHE A 747 -4.20 21.11 -25.54
N CYS A 748 -4.07 22.32 -24.99
CA CYS A 748 -4.92 22.84 -23.93
C CYS A 748 -6.39 23.00 -24.35
N VAL A 749 -6.68 23.20 -25.65
CA VAL A 749 -8.05 23.13 -26.18
C VAL A 749 -8.73 21.80 -25.84
N SER A 750 -7.97 20.69 -25.79
CA SER A 750 -8.53 19.39 -25.44
C SER A 750 -8.89 19.24 -23.97
N LEU A 751 -8.30 20.02 -23.06
CA LEU A 751 -8.67 20.04 -21.64
C LEU A 751 -10.09 20.59 -21.44
N ALA A 752 -10.57 21.41 -22.38
CA ALA A 752 -11.94 21.88 -22.43
C ALA A 752 -12.93 20.84 -22.99
N SER A 753 -12.50 19.60 -23.25
CA SER A 753 -13.39 18.53 -23.70
C SER A 753 -14.36 18.07 -22.61
N PRO A 754 -15.67 17.91 -22.90
CA PRO A 754 -16.63 17.35 -21.95
C PRO A 754 -16.39 15.85 -21.66
N HIS A 755 -15.50 15.21 -22.41
CA HIS A 755 -15.19 13.79 -22.22
C HIS A 755 -14.16 13.54 -21.11
N LEU A 756 -13.38 14.53 -20.67
CA LEU A 756 -12.36 14.38 -19.63
C LEU A 756 -12.89 14.57 -18.20
N THR A 757 -14.21 14.47 -17.99
CA THR A 757 -14.87 14.71 -16.70
C THR A 757 -14.50 13.75 -15.58
N LYS A 758 -13.91 12.59 -15.91
CA LYS A 758 -13.43 11.58 -14.94
C LYS A 758 -11.94 11.69 -14.62
N LEU A 759 -11.22 12.64 -15.22
CA LEU A 759 -9.80 12.85 -14.95
C LEU A 759 -9.60 13.29 -13.49
N GLN A 760 -8.73 12.60 -12.78
CA GLN A 760 -8.43 12.77 -11.34
C GLN A 760 -7.04 13.35 -11.11
N SER A 761 -6.05 12.97 -11.93
CA SER A 761 -4.67 13.45 -11.80
C SER A 761 -4.15 13.93 -13.15
N LEU A 762 -3.62 15.16 -13.16
CA LEU A 762 -3.00 15.80 -14.32
C LEU A 762 -1.59 16.24 -13.93
N LEU A 763 -0.58 15.69 -14.62
CA LEU A 763 0.81 16.11 -14.52
C LEU A 763 1.21 16.79 -15.82
N VAL A 764 1.67 18.03 -15.75
CA VAL A 764 2.20 18.79 -16.90
C VAL A 764 3.63 19.19 -16.60
N SER A 765 4.54 18.97 -17.54
CA SER A 765 5.95 19.32 -17.37
C SER A 765 6.53 20.15 -18.51
N SER A 766 7.54 20.97 -18.17
CA SER A 766 8.46 21.64 -19.11
C SER A 766 7.80 22.67 -20.04
N ILE A 767 7.10 23.66 -19.47
CA ILE A 767 6.53 24.81 -20.22
C ILE A 767 7.32 26.06 -19.89
N GLU A 768 8.05 26.61 -20.86
CA GLU A 768 8.91 27.78 -20.62
C GLU A 768 8.25 29.10 -21.04
N ASP A 769 7.38 29.07 -22.05
CA ASP A 769 6.73 30.26 -22.62
C ASP A 769 5.54 30.76 -21.78
N VAL A 770 5.57 32.05 -21.42
CA VAL A 770 4.50 32.78 -20.72
C VAL A 770 3.13 32.65 -21.40
N SER A 771 3.09 32.72 -22.74
CA SER A 771 1.85 32.60 -23.51
C SER A 771 1.30 31.17 -23.54
N ALA A 772 2.17 30.17 -23.40
CA ALA A 772 1.77 28.77 -23.24
C ALA A 772 1.13 28.53 -21.86
N VAL A 773 1.64 29.16 -20.79
CA VAL A 773 1.03 29.12 -19.46
C VAL A 773 -0.38 29.71 -19.47
N LEU A 774 -0.60 30.83 -20.16
CA LEU A 774 -1.95 31.40 -20.33
C LEU A 774 -2.90 30.43 -21.03
N SER A 775 -2.41 29.68 -22.02
CA SER A 775 -3.20 28.68 -22.74
C SER A 775 -3.56 27.49 -21.84
N LEU A 776 -2.63 27.06 -20.98
CA LEU A 776 -2.89 26.06 -19.95
C LEU A 776 -3.97 26.53 -18.97
N CYS A 777 -3.88 27.78 -18.51
CA CYS A 777 -4.88 28.38 -17.62
C CYS A 777 -6.26 28.41 -18.29
N ALA A 778 -6.35 28.83 -19.55
CA ALA A 778 -7.61 28.82 -20.31
C ALA A 778 -8.23 27.42 -20.45
N GLY A 779 -7.39 26.38 -20.61
CA GLY A 779 -7.86 24.99 -20.63
C GLY A 779 -8.45 24.54 -19.29
N LEU A 780 -7.80 24.91 -18.18
CA LEU A 780 -8.26 24.63 -16.82
C LEU A 780 -9.55 25.40 -16.45
N GLU A 781 -9.70 26.63 -16.95
CA GLU A 781 -10.88 27.49 -16.75
C GLU A 781 -12.19 26.94 -17.37
N SER A 782 -12.08 25.93 -18.25
CA SER A 782 -13.22 25.32 -18.93
C SER A 782 -14.27 24.73 -17.97
N GLY A 783 -13.87 24.32 -16.76
CA GLY A 783 -14.75 23.70 -15.77
C GLY A 783 -15.16 22.25 -16.09
N ASN A 784 -14.61 21.67 -17.16
CA ASN A 784 -14.93 20.29 -17.55
C ASN A 784 -14.13 19.24 -16.75
N LEU A 785 -13.03 19.63 -16.11
CA LEU A 785 -12.20 18.79 -15.26
C LEU A 785 -12.73 18.67 -13.81
N SER A 786 -14.04 18.46 -13.67
CA SER A 786 -14.73 18.48 -12.37
C SER A 786 -14.30 17.39 -11.38
N SER A 787 -13.69 16.30 -11.85
CA SER A 787 -13.15 15.22 -11.00
C SER A 787 -11.70 15.39 -10.60
N LEU A 788 -11.01 16.43 -11.09
CA LEU A 788 -9.58 16.61 -10.88
C LEU A 788 -9.28 16.84 -9.40
N SER A 789 -8.52 15.92 -8.79
CA SER A 789 -8.09 15.98 -7.40
C SER A 789 -6.64 16.35 -7.24
N GLU A 790 -5.79 16.04 -8.22
CA GLU A 790 -4.37 16.33 -8.20
C GLU A 790 -3.94 17.05 -9.48
N LEU A 791 -3.27 18.19 -9.33
CA LEU A 791 -2.61 18.92 -10.40
C LEU A 791 -1.12 19.08 -10.04
N THR A 792 -0.25 18.56 -10.89
CA THR A 792 1.20 18.68 -10.74
C THR A 792 1.77 19.44 -11.94
N LEU A 793 2.43 20.56 -11.67
CA LEU A 793 3.21 21.32 -12.64
C LEU A 793 4.68 21.18 -12.26
N ASN A 794 5.47 20.62 -13.17
CA ASN A 794 6.93 20.52 -13.01
C ASN A 794 7.60 21.35 -14.09
N ASP A 795 8.62 22.14 -13.77
CA ASP A 795 9.37 22.90 -14.78
C ASP A 795 8.47 23.83 -15.64
N VAL A 796 7.47 24.48 -15.02
CA VAL A 796 6.56 25.44 -15.69
C VAL A 796 6.88 26.86 -15.26
N CYS A 797 7.22 27.76 -16.18
CA CYS A 797 7.62 29.14 -15.87
C CYS A 797 6.44 30.01 -15.37
N LEU A 798 6.25 30.10 -14.05
CA LEU A 798 5.15 30.84 -13.42
C LEU A 798 5.48 32.27 -13.01
N GLU A 799 6.70 32.78 -13.25
CA GLU A 799 7.22 34.06 -12.75
C GLU A 799 6.20 35.22 -12.83
N THR A 800 5.62 35.46 -14.01
CA THR A 800 4.65 36.56 -14.22
C THR A 800 3.19 36.10 -14.30
N GLN A 801 2.94 34.79 -14.30
CA GLN A 801 1.61 34.22 -14.63
C GLN A 801 0.95 33.49 -13.46
N ALA A 802 1.54 33.48 -12.28
CA ALA A 802 0.93 32.90 -11.08
C ALA A 802 -0.48 33.46 -10.79
N GLY A 803 -0.75 34.73 -11.14
CA GLY A 803 -2.08 35.33 -11.04
C GLY A 803 -3.10 34.74 -12.03
N ALA A 804 -2.69 34.45 -13.27
CA ALA A 804 -3.54 33.79 -14.26
C ALA A 804 -3.83 32.33 -13.86
N LEU A 805 -2.81 31.62 -13.35
CA LEU A 805 -2.99 30.28 -12.79
C LEU A 805 -3.99 30.30 -11.63
N SER A 806 -3.87 31.27 -10.72
CA SER A 806 -4.81 31.37 -9.60
C SER A 806 -6.25 31.71 -10.04
N ALA A 807 -6.42 32.50 -11.10
CA ALA A 807 -7.74 32.74 -11.69
C ALA A 807 -8.37 31.47 -12.27
N ALA A 808 -7.55 30.59 -12.84
CA ALA A 808 -7.98 29.30 -13.37
C ALA A 808 -8.28 28.26 -12.29
N LEU A 809 -7.57 28.32 -11.16
CA LEU A 809 -7.73 27.43 -10.01
C LEU A 809 -8.82 27.92 -9.05
N ASP A 810 -10.07 27.87 -9.51
CA ASP A 810 -11.26 28.27 -8.74
C ASP A 810 -12.13 27.07 -8.34
N ALA A 811 -12.80 27.14 -7.20
CA ALA A 811 -13.65 26.06 -6.68
C ALA A 811 -14.85 25.74 -7.57
N GLU A 812 -15.37 26.72 -8.32
CA GLU A 812 -16.44 26.47 -9.30
C GLU A 812 -15.96 25.62 -10.48
N LYS A 813 -14.68 25.76 -10.84
CA LYS A 813 -14.08 25.10 -12.01
C LYS A 813 -13.45 23.75 -11.67
N LEU A 814 -12.79 23.68 -10.51
CA LEU A 814 -12.07 22.49 -10.02
C LEU A 814 -12.55 22.14 -8.60
N PRO A 815 -13.81 21.69 -8.43
CA PRO A 815 -14.44 21.52 -7.11
C PRO A 815 -13.86 20.39 -6.27
N ARG A 816 -13.01 19.51 -6.84
CA ARG A 816 -12.41 18.36 -6.16
C ARG A 816 -10.89 18.48 -5.97
N LEU A 817 -10.27 19.58 -6.39
CA LEU A 817 -8.82 19.72 -6.35
C LEU A 817 -8.34 19.79 -4.90
N SER A 818 -7.67 18.73 -4.45
CA SER A 818 -7.14 18.57 -3.09
C SER A 818 -5.62 18.66 -3.04
N SER A 819 -4.92 18.42 -4.15
CA SER A 819 -3.46 18.51 -4.20
C SER A 819 -3.00 19.37 -5.38
N LEU A 820 -2.21 20.39 -5.08
CA LEU A 820 -1.51 21.22 -6.07
C LEU A 820 -0.01 21.12 -5.80
N LYS A 821 0.76 20.64 -6.77
CA LYS A 821 2.23 20.53 -6.69
C LYS A 821 2.83 21.40 -7.77
N LEU A 822 3.62 22.40 -7.37
CA LEU A 822 4.38 23.30 -8.24
C LEU A 822 5.86 23.06 -7.97
N THR A 823 6.47 22.13 -8.70
CA THR A 823 7.88 21.78 -8.53
C THR A 823 8.71 22.50 -9.58
N HIS A 824 9.77 23.21 -9.18
CA HIS A 824 10.69 23.86 -10.13
C HIS A 824 9.99 24.80 -11.13
N CYS A 825 9.00 25.58 -10.68
CA CYS A 825 8.17 26.43 -11.53
C CYS A 825 8.61 27.91 -11.57
N SER A 826 9.84 28.20 -11.14
CA SER A 826 10.37 29.58 -10.99
C SER A 826 9.44 30.52 -10.20
N LEU A 827 8.66 30.00 -9.25
CA LEU A 827 7.72 30.81 -8.49
C LEU A 827 8.47 31.78 -7.55
N THR A 828 8.22 33.08 -7.68
CA THR A 828 8.76 34.14 -6.80
C THR A 828 7.80 34.50 -5.67
N ASP A 829 8.26 35.32 -4.72
CA ASP A 829 7.44 35.84 -3.62
C ASP A 829 6.22 36.63 -4.12
N GLU A 830 6.38 37.46 -5.15
CA GLU A 830 5.27 38.20 -5.77
C GLU A 830 4.29 37.26 -6.48
N GLY A 831 4.80 36.21 -7.14
CA GLY A 831 3.98 35.18 -7.77
C GLY A 831 3.14 34.43 -6.74
N LEU A 832 3.74 34.05 -5.61
CA LEU A 832 3.03 33.44 -4.49
C LEU A 832 2.00 34.40 -3.86
N GLN A 833 2.34 35.68 -3.74
CA GLN A 833 1.40 36.70 -3.24
C GLN A 833 0.19 36.84 -4.17
N ALA A 834 0.41 36.94 -5.49
CA ALA A 834 -0.68 36.99 -6.46
C ALA A 834 -1.58 35.75 -6.40
N LEU A 835 -0.96 34.56 -6.25
CA LEU A 835 -1.67 33.30 -6.16
C LEU A 835 -2.52 33.20 -4.89
N THR A 836 -1.99 33.65 -3.76
CA THR A 836 -2.68 33.65 -2.47
C THR A 836 -3.74 34.74 -2.31
N ASP A 837 -3.55 35.94 -2.85
CA ASP A 837 -4.53 37.03 -2.76
C ASP A 837 -5.80 36.75 -3.57
N ALA A 838 -5.66 36.10 -4.71
CA ALA A 838 -6.79 35.58 -5.47
C ALA A 838 -7.58 34.54 -4.65
N TRP A 839 -6.92 33.64 -3.92
CA TRP A 839 -7.60 32.67 -3.03
C TRP A 839 -8.20 33.29 -1.77
N LYS A 840 -7.68 34.43 -1.29
CA LYS A 840 -8.30 35.19 -0.19
C LYS A 840 -9.57 35.92 -0.63
N SER A 841 -9.63 36.34 -1.90
CA SER A 841 -10.73 37.12 -2.47
C SER A 841 -11.82 36.27 -3.13
N ARG A 842 -11.50 35.07 -3.61
CA ARG A 842 -12.41 34.11 -4.26
C ARG A 842 -12.54 32.82 -3.44
N GLN A 843 -13.42 31.90 -3.87
CA GLN A 843 -13.57 30.62 -3.21
C GLN A 843 -12.47 29.66 -3.69
N SER A 844 -11.42 29.46 -2.88
CA SER A 844 -10.34 28.56 -3.27
C SER A 844 -10.84 27.11 -3.40
N PRO A 845 -10.21 26.28 -4.25
CA PRO A 845 -10.46 24.85 -4.29
C PRO A 845 -10.22 24.20 -2.91
N PRO A 846 -10.78 23.01 -2.63
CA PRO A 846 -10.62 22.32 -1.35
C PRO A 846 -9.23 21.68 -1.18
N LEU A 847 -8.18 22.49 -1.37
CA LEU A 847 -6.78 22.11 -1.29
C LEU A 847 -6.45 21.62 0.12
N GLN A 848 -5.91 20.41 0.19
CA GLN A 848 -5.34 19.76 1.37
C GLN A 848 -3.80 19.78 1.34
N HIS A 849 -3.22 19.64 0.15
CA HIS A 849 -1.77 19.58 -0.04
C HIS A 849 -1.30 20.64 -1.06
N LEU A 850 -0.33 21.46 -0.66
CA LEU A 850 0.32 22.45 -1.51
C LEU A 850 1.84 22.19 -1.55
N GLY A 851 2.34 21.61 -2.64
CA GLY A 851 3.77 21.45 -2.86
C GLY A 851 4.35 22.65 -3.59
N LEU A 852 5.37 23.30 -3.03
CA LEU A 852 6.09 24.44 -3.64
C LEU A 852 7.58 24.14 -3.76
N ASN A 853 7.92 22.88 -4.01
CA ASN A 853 9.30 22.39 -3.97
C ASN A 853 10.18 23.03 -5.07
N MET A 854 11.45 23.27 -4.76
CA MET A 854 12.47 23.71 -5.72
C MET A 854 12.11 25.02 -6.46
N ASN A 855 11.44 25.98 -5.81
CA ASN A 855 11.12 27.30 -6.37
C ASN A 855 12.04 28.41 -5.81
N ASN A 856 11.82 29.67 -6.22
CA ASN A 856 12.64 30.82 -5.85
C ASN A 856 11.99 31.65 -4.72
N LEU A 857 11.40 30.98 -3.73
CA LEU A 857 10.77 31.65 -2.59
C LEU A 857 11.82 32.07 -1.55
N SER A 858 11.71 33.30 -1.07
CA SER A 858 12.55 33.88 -0.03
C SER A 858 11.79 34.06 1.29
N ASP A 859 12.41 34.71 2.27
CA ASP A 859 11.76 35.13 3.52
C ASP A 859 10.50 35.99 3.29
N GLY A 860 10.38 36.66 2.13
CA GLY A 860 9.16 37.33 1.69
C GLY A 860 8.00 36.36 1.47
N GLY A 861 8.23 35.29 0.71
CA GLY A 861 7.25 34.24 0.45
C GLY A 861 6.83 33.50 1.73
N ALA A 862 7.75 33.34 2.69
CA ALA A 862 7.44 32.80 4.01
C ALA A 862 6.40 33.66 4.77
N ARG A 863 6.48 35.00 4.67
CA ARG A 863 5.48 35.91 5.26
C ARG A 863 4.14 35.79 4.55
N THR A 864 4.13 35.73 3.22
CA THR A 864 2.91 35.51 2.42
C THR A 864 2.21 34.21 2.80
N LEU A 865 2.95 33.12 3.02
CA LEU A 865 2.41 31.85 3.49
C LEU A 865 1.86 31.93 4.91
N ALA A 866 2.58 32.60 5.82
CA ALA A 866 2.11 32.82 7.18
C ALA A 866 0.78 33.61 7.20
N ASP A 867 0.66 34.63 6.35
CA ASP A 867 -0.57 35.41 6.19
C ASP A 867 -1.71 34.56 5.61
N LEU A 868 -1.43 33.70 4.62
CA LEU A 868 -2.43 32.78 4.07
C LEU A 868 -2.93 31.78 5.13
N LEU A 869 -2.01 31.10 5.82
CA LEU A 869 -2.34 30.12 6.86
C LEU A 869 -3.08 30.79 8.04
N GLY A 870 -2.65 31.99 8.43
CA GLY A 870 -3.30 32.81 9.45
C GLY A 870 -4.71 33.26 9.08
N SER A 871 -4.98 33.51 7.79
CA SER A 871 -6.29 33.97 7.31
C SER A 871 -7.42 32.94 7.44
N ARG A 872 -7.08 31.65 7.56
CA ARG A 872 -8.02 30.49 7.58
C ARG A 872 -8.99 30.45 6.38
N LYS A 873 -8.65 31.12 5.27
CA LYS A 873 -9.48 31.16 4.06
C LYS A 873 -9.44 29.86 3.25
N ILE A 874 -8.42 29.01 3.45
CA ILE A 874 -8.29 27.67 2.88
C ILE A 874 -8.38 26.64 4.02
N PRO A 875 -9.58 26.35 4.56
CA PRO A 875 -9.74 25.56 5.79
C PRO A 875 -9.35 24.08 5.62
N SER A 876 -9.27 23.60 4.39
CA SER A 876 -8.92 22.20 4.06
C SER A 876 -7.42 21.96 4.02
N LEU A 877 -6.58 23.01 3.95
CA LEU A 877 -5.13 22.87 3.76
C LEU A 877 -4.51 22.27 5.01
N CYS A 878 -3.80 21.15 4.87
CA CYS A 878 -3.17 20.42 5.97
C CYS A 878 -1.66 20.20 5.78
N ARG A 879 -1.13 20.33 4.55
CA ARG A 879 0.30 20.17 4.26
C ARG A 879 0.79 21.18 3.21
N VAL A 880 1.93 21.80 3.47
CA VAL A 880 2.68 22.68 2.57
C VAL A 880 4.12 22.18 2.53
N ASN A 881 4.62 21.78 1.35
CA ASN A 881 6.01 21.36 1.19
C ASN A 881 6.85 22.50 0.60
N LEU A 882 7.97 22.84 1.26
CA LEU A 882 8.84 23.97 0.90
C LEU A 882 10.28 23.54 0.59
N VAL A 883 10.55 22.25 0.38
CA VAL A 883 11.91 21.74 0.11
C VAL A 883 12.55 22.45 -1.07
N GLY A 884 13.81 22.85 -0.93
CA GLY A 884 14.60 23.40 -2.04
C GLY A 884 14.31 24.85 -2.40
N ASN A 885 13.69 25.63 -1.50
CA ASN A 885 13.54 27.09 -1.61
C ASN A 885 14.61 27.84 -0.80
N HIS A 886 14.74 29.15 -1.01
CA HIS A 886 15.70 30.04 -0.34
C HIS A 886 15.11 30.69 0.93
N ILE A 887 14.40 29.90 1.75
CA ILE A 887 13.82 30.35 3.03
C ILE A 887 14.79 29.98 4.16
N GLU A 888 15.38 30.99 4.81
CA GLU A 888 16.48 30.80 5.77
C GLU A 888 16.17 31.35 7.17
N GLY A 889 17.02 30.98 8.13
CA GLY A 889 17.09 31.55 9.49
C GLY A 889 15.74 31.76 10.18
N VAL A 890 15.44 33.03 10.48
CA VAL A 890 14.30 33.45 11.31
C VAL A 890 12.95 33.17 10.64
N ALA A 891 12.85 33.27 9.32
CA ALA A 891 11.58 33.03 8.61
C ALA A 891 11.20 31.55 8.61
N ARG A 892 12.19 30.66 8.49
CA ARG A 892 12.01 29.22 8.62
C ARG A 892 11.61 28.81 10.04
N GLU A 893 12.29 29.35 11.05
CA GLU A 893 11.92 29.13 12.46
C GLU A 893 10.52 29.67 12.76
N MET A 894 10.17 30.85 12.23
CA MET A 894 8.84 31.43 12.37
C MET A 894 7.76 30.50 11.81
N LEU A 895 7.92 29.97 10.59
CA LEU A 895 6.96 29.04 9.99
C LEU A 895 6.86 27.73 10.78
N ASN A 896 7.99 27.17 11.21
CA ASN A 896 8.02 25.96 12.02
C ASN A 896 7.41 26.15 13.42
N THR A 897 7.51 27.36 13.99
CA THR A 897 6.96 27.65 15.32
C THR A 897 5.48 28.01 15.25
N ALA A 898 5.09 28.81 14.25
CA ALA A 898 3.72 29.29 14.10
C ALA A 898 2.80 28.24 13.45
N PHE A 899 3.33 27.41 12.55
CA PHE A 899 2.56 26.43 11.77
C PHE A 899 3.28 25.06 11.63
N PRO A 900 3.77 24.44 12.73
CA PRO A 900 4.48 23.15 12.69
C PRO A 900 3.65 22.03 12.07
N GLU A 901 2.34 22.11 12.18
CA GLU A 901 1.40 21.09 11.71
C GLU A 901 1.28 21.04 10.18
N PHE A 902 1.58 22.17 9.51
CA PHE A 902 1.30 22.39 8.09
C PHE A 902 2.58 22.33 7.24
N VAL A 903 3.74 22.73 7.74
CA VAL A 903 4.95 22.90 6.93
C VAL A 903 5.85 21.67 6.96
N SER A 904 6.18 21.13 5.78
CA SER A 904 7.14 20.04 5.59
C SER A 904 8.41 20.51 4.87
N TRP A 905 9.55 19.95 5.29
CA TRP A 905 10.88 20.16 4.68
C TRP A 905 11.51 18.84 4.20
N ILE A 906 10.70 17.79 4.04
CA ILE A 906 11.14 16.47 3.60
C ILE A 906 10.79 16.32 2.11
N ARG A 907 11.71 15.74 1.32
CA ARG A 907 11.44 15.41 -0.09
C ARG A 907 10.28 14.41 -0.13
N ASP A 908 9.19 14.79 -0.80
CA ASP A 908 8.04 13.90 -1.04
C ASP A 908 8.35 12.87 -2.12
#